data_AF-A0A9E3E942-F1
#
_entry.id   AF-A0A9E3E942-F1
#
_cell.length_a   1.000
_cell.length_b   1.000
_cell.length_c   1.000
_cell.angle_alpha   90.00
_cell.angle_beta   90.00
_cell.angle_gamma   90.00
#
_symmetry.space_group_name_H-M   'P 1'
#
loop_
_entity.id
_entity.type
_entity.pdbx_description
1 polymer ?
#
loop_
_entity_poly.entity_id
_entity_poly.type
_entity_poly.pdbx_seq_one_letter_code
_entity_poly.pdbx_strand_id
1 'polypeptide(L)'
;TGDGRTQALGVAEVVCPDGLDEPDGPDGWPDPTTGLRGVIRELMVALAAAGATATCSQAGGPRYGAIDADSNLPDVRIAVGGPEVNAFTGQVLSAAGQACAKALAARLAGSPGGTARLWVPAGRSRAGAFGPGADVRAATDLPVLVVAGAGPGELAAAVAALAEDLADALVDGGDPVPADGAESSGAAALADRTVALLNRGTPGGVVTPDGTLHMSLLRSCSAWPSGIWIDGERRTAPDGSSFAWQHWSHTFEYALVSGRDDWRAAGFVASAEEYNHDLVAVLPRGDDPPQAPPVHGVAARPPVPPRSPPLSVQPGNVTVSAVKPRGNPLACGRTGMGGPEVTIRLRETEGRACTARVQCAWLTGASSARLVGLLEEEDGAALPVRDGTVCVDMPAFGTVTVAVSAAARPAAPAGPPPAAAGPVHTRYWLHGKGPAPAGNLPVAVHVSPTRVTLAQPGEVGALRLTVSGGAEAVSGTVQVAAPAGIAVTPGGPLGYDLAPGGYAAWDLTVHAASGTAPGRYFVAAWLRDPFGLAVEDTAMIAVGERRWPDPELPPEQALELMLADNRAGEAEIELAVLTPQLRITPGGHGELLASVTSRLASQLRGEAQLLSPFGTWQLLAPSAQGFTAAPQSPAVLRFDVTVPATARPGARWWALVKVTYYGRVRYTEAIDLMVLPG
;
A
#
# COMPACT_ATOMS: atom_id res chain seq x y z
N THR A 1 -8.88 -2.83 -48.76
CA THR A 1 -8.93 -3.37 -47.39
C THR A 1 -9.98 -2.57 -46.66
N GLY A 2 -11.10 -3.23 -46.31
CA GLY A 2 -12.39 -2.58 -46.07
C GLY A 2 -12.42 -1.61 -44.88
N ASP A 3 -13.32 -0.63 -44.98
CA ASP A 3 -13.75 0.35 -43.96
C ASP A 3 -14.38 -0.32 -42.72
N GLY A 4 -13.70 -1.29 -42.10
CA GLY A 4 -14.12 -1.84 -40.82
C GLY A 4 -14.04 -0.77 -39.74
N ARG A 5 -15.17 -0.41 -39.13
CA ARG A 5 -15.19 0.51 -37.98
C ARG A 5 -14.57 -0.18 -36.77
N THR A 6 -13.35 0.20 -36.39
CA THR A 6 -12.72 -0.26 -35.15
C THR A 6 -13.24 0.55 -33.95
N GLN A 7 -13.52 -0.13 -32.84
CA GLN A 7 -13.93 0.49 -31.58
C GLN A 7 -13.04 0.00 -30.45
N ALA A 8 -12.55 0.92 -29.62
CA ALA A 8 -11.81 0.56 -28.41
C ALA A 8 -12.78 0.06 -27.32
N LEU A 9 -12.40 -1.05 -26.69
CA LEU A 9 -13.12 -1.70 -25.58
C LEU A 9 -12.22 -1.63 -24.34
N GLY A 10 -12.73 -1.02 -23.27
CA GLY A 10 -12.00 -0.93 -22.00
C GLY A 10 -12.59 -1.80 -20.90
N VAL A 11 -13.92 -1.87 -20.82
CA VAL A 11 -14.63 -2.52 -19.71
C VAL A 11 -15.81 -3.34 -20.25
N ALA A 12 -15.70 -4.66 -20.21
CA ALA A 12 -16.72 -5.58 -20.71
C ALA A 12 -17.58 -6.17 -19.60
N GLU A 13 -18.88 -6.29 -19.84
CA GLU A 13 -19.75 -7.20 -19.08
C GLU A 13 -20.00 -8.47 -19.92
N VAL A 14 -19.51 -9.62 -19.47
CA VAL A 14 -19.84 -10.92 -20.06
C VAL A 14 -21.14 -11.40 -19.42
N VAL A 15 -22.22 -11.44 -20.21
CA VAL A 15 -23.56 -11.83 -19.77
C VAL A 15 -23.80 -13.28 -20.15
N CYS A 16 -23.75 -14.14 -19.16
CA CYS A 16 -23.84 -15.58 -19.32
C CYS A 16 -25.29 -16.09 -19.15
N PRO A 17 -25.62 -17.27 -19.68
CA PRO A 17 -26.89 -17.94 -19.40
C PRO A 17 -27.10 -18.15 -17.89
N ASP A 18 -28.36 -18.15 -17.48
CA ASP A 18 -28.73 -18.56 -16.11
C ASP A 18 -28.41 -20.05 -15.91
N GLY A 19 -28.19 -20.47 -14.66
CA GLY A 19 -27.95 -21.88 -14.32
C GLY A 19 -26.51 -22.38 -14.49
N LEU A 20 -25.55 -21.53 -14.88
CA LEU A 20 -24.11 -21.90 -14.93
C LEU A 20 -23.48 -22.25 -13.57
N ASP A 21 -24.16 -21.92 -12.48
CA ASP A 21 -23.75 -22.19 -11.10
C ASP A 21 -24.49 -23.36 -10.47
N GLU A 22 -25.26 -24.15 -11.24
CA GLU A 22 -25.86 -25.38 -10.73
C GLU A 22 -24.76 -26.40 -10.36
N PRO A 23 -24.88 -27.07 -9.18
CA PRO A 23 -23.82 -27.90 -8.64
C PRO A 23 -23.70 -29.24 -9.39
N ASP A 24 -22.71 -29.35 -10.28
CA ASP A 24 -22.40 -30.57 -11.05
C ASP A 24 -21.16 -31.34 -10.53
N GLY A 25 -20.50 -30.86 -9.47
CA GLY A 25 -19.28 -31.45 -8.90
C GLY A 25 -19.51 -32.39 -7.71
N PRO A 26 -18.59 -33.35 -7.42
CA PRO A 26 -18.71 -34.29 -6.29
C PRO A 26 -18.74 -33.60 -4.91
N ASP A 27 -18.26 -32.36 -4.82
CA ASP A 27 -18.20 -31.57 -3.58
C ASP A 27 -19.33 -30.52 -3.46
N GLY A 28 -20.33 -30.57 -4.36
CA GLY A 28 -21.46 -29.63 -4.37
C GLY A 28 -21.12 -28.22 -4.85
N TRP A 29 -19.90 -28.00 -5.38
CA TRP A 29 -19.50 -26.80 -6.11
C TRP A 29 -19.28 -27.14 -7.59
N PRO A 30 -19.69 -26.28 -8.53
CA PRO A 30 -19.45 -26.52 -9.95
C PRO A 30 -17.95 -26.47 -10.25
N ASP A 31 -17.42 -27.44 -10.99
CA ASP A 31 -16.02 -27.40 -11.44
C ASP A 31 -15.83 -26.23 -12.43
N PRO A 32 -15.04 -25.18 -12.09
CA PRO A 32 -14.88 -24.01 -12.92
C PRO A 32 -14.08 -24.26 -14.22
N THR A 33 -13.58 -25.48 -14.44
CA THR A 33 -12.72 -25.85 -15.56
C THR A 33 -13.41 -26.67 -16.65
N THR A 34 -14.67 -27.06 -16.46
CA THR A 34 -15.38 -27.96 -17.38
C THR A 34 -16.55 -27.27 -18.11
N GLY A 35 -16.92 -27.81 -19.27
CA GLY A 35 -18.07 -27.36 -20.04
C GLY A 35 -18.04 -25.87 -20.44
N LEU A 36 -19.21 -25.26 -20.52
CA LEU A 36 -19.37 -23.85 -20.90
C LEU A 36 -18.70 -22.89 -19.89
N ARG A 37 -18.67 -23.27 -18.60
CA ARG A 37 -18.02 -22.49 -17.54
C ARG A 37 -16.51 -22.41 -17.73
N GLY A 38 -15.87 -23.53 -18.09
CA GLY A 38 -14.44 -23.59 -18.39
C GLY A 38 -14.05 -22.66 -19.53
N VAL A 39 -14.77 -22.69 -20.66
CA VAL A 39 -14.46 -21.80 -21.79
C VAL A 39 -14.79 -20.32 -21.52
N ILE A 40 -15.80 -20.02 -20.70
CA ILE A 40 -16.07 -18.65 -20.25
C ILE A 40 -14.93 -18.14 -19.37
N ARG A 41 -14.39 -18.98 -18.49
CA ARG A 41 -13.19 -18.65 -17.70
C ARG A 41 -12.02 -18.30 -18.63
N GLU A 42 -11.77 -19.09 -19.66
CA GLU A 42 -10.73 -18.80 -20.65
C GLU A 42 -10.98 -17.49 -21.41
N LEU A 43 -12.24 -17.18 -21.77
CA LEU A 43 -12.61 -15.89 -22.34
C LEU A 43 -12.29 -14.72 -21.38
N MET A 44 -12.60 -14.86 -20.09
CA MET A 44 -12.29 -13.83 -19.09
C MET A 44 -10.77 -13.63 -18.94
N VAL A 45 -10.00 -14.72 -18.99
CA VAL A 45 -8.52 -14.66 -18.98
C VAL A 45 -7.99 -13.97 -20.24
N ALA A 46 -8.55 -14.30 -21.41
CA ALA A 46 -8.16 -13.68 -22.69
C ALA A 46 -8.46 -12.17 -22.72
N LEU A 47 -9.63 -11.74 -22.22
CA LEU A 47 -9.98 -10.32 -22.07
C LEU A 47 -8.99 -9.60 -21.15
N ALA A 48 -8.66 -10.20 -20.00
CA ALA A 48 -7.67 -9.64 -19.08
C ALA A 48 -6.27 -9.55 -19.72
N ALA A 49 -5.84 -10.57 -20.46
CA ALA A 49 -4.59 -10.57 -21.22
C ALA A 49 -4.56 -9.51 -22.33
N ALA A 50 -5.70 -9.24 -22.98
CA ALA A 50 -5.86 -8.16 -23.94
C ALA A 50 -5.82 -6.76 -23.28
N GLY A 51 -5.91 -6.67 -21.95
CA GLY A 51 -5.91 -5.41 -21.19
C GLY A 51 -7.31 -4.83 -20.95
N ALA A 52 -8.36 -5.61 -21.21
CA ALA A 52 -9.74 -5.24 -20.89
C ALA A 52 -10.08 -5.66 -19.46
N THR A 53 -10.77 -4.80 -18.72
CA THR A 53 -11.43 -5.20 -17.47
C THR A 53 -12.73 -5.89 -17.82
N ALA A 54 -12.99 -7.08 -17.27
CA ALA A 54 -14.22 -7.80 -17.55
C ALA A 54 -14.92 -8.23 -16.26
N THR A 55 -16.25 -8.18 -16.25
CA THR A 55 -17.08 -8.72 -15.18
C THR A 55 -18.05 -9.75 -15.77
N CYS A 56 -18.18 -10.89 -15.10
CA CYS A 56 -19.12 -11.94 -15.47
C CYS A 56 -20.44 -11.75 -14.70
N SER A 57 -21.57 -11.89 -15.39
CA SER A 57 -22.91 -11.75 -14.83
C SER A 57 -23.85 -12.80 -15.42
N GLN A 58 -24.95 -13.12 -14.74
CA GLN A 58 -25.98 -14.05 -15.25
C GLN A 58 -27.13 -13.29 -15.91
N ALA A 59 -27.79 -13.83 -16.93
CA ALA A 59 -28.83 -13.16 -17.71
C ALA A 59 -29.96 -12.54 -16.87
N GLY A 60 -30.45 -13.25 -15.85
CA GLY A 60 -31.50 -12.79 -14.94
C GLY A 60 -31.02 -11.91 -13.78
N GLY A 61 -29.71 -11.73 -13.61
CA GLY A 61 -29.13 -10.94 -12.53
C GLY A 61 -29.19 -9.42 -12.75
N PRO A 62 -28.97 -8.60 -11.70
CA PRO A 62 -28.88 -7.15 -11.84
C PRO A 62 -27.76 -6.76 -12.81
N ARG A 63 -28.01 -5.75 -13.65
CA ARG A 63 -27.05 -5.29 -14.66
C ARG A 63 -26.00 -4.35 -14.07
N TYR A 64 -24.77 -4.53 -14.50
CA TYR A 64 -23.66 -3.62 -14.23
C TYR A 64 -23.78 -2.34 -15.07
N GLY A 65 -23.46 -1.17 -14.47
CA GLY A 65 -23.39 0.11 -15.17
C GLY A 65 -24.27 1.24 -14.64
N ALA A 66 -24.37 1.44 -13.32
CA ALA A 66 -25.02 2.62 -12.74
C ALA A 66 -24.03 3.38 -11.85
N ILE A 67 -23.78 4.66 -12.17
CA ILE A 67 -22.71 5.47 -11.55
C ILE A 67 -22.96 5.80 -10.07
N ASP A 68 -24.22 5.73 -9.63
CA ASP A 68 -24.63 5.90 -8.24
C ASP A 68 -24.28 4.69 -7.37
N ALA A 69 -24.13 3.51 -7.98
CA ALA A 69 -23.75 2.27 -7.34
C ALA A 69 -22.24 1.97 -7.50
N ASP A 70 -21.68 2.18 -8.69
CA ASP A 70 -20.28 1.90 -9.00
C ASP A 70 -19.70 2.96 -9.95
N SER A 71 -18.55 3.53 -9.59
CA SER A 71 -17.82 4.50 -10.41
C SER A 71 -17.22 3.94 -11.70
N ASN A 72 -17.18 2.61 -11.86
CA ASN A 72 -16.74 1.94 -13.07
C ASN A 72 -17.97 1.60 -13.94
N LEU A 73 -17.99 1.95 -15.23
CA LEU A 73 -19.09 1.63 -16.15
C LEU A 73 -18.59 0.74 -17.30
N PRO A 74 -19.34 -0.30 -17.71
CA PRO A 74 -18.99 -1.09 -18.89
C PRO A 74 -19.22 -0.25 -20.17
N ASP A 75 -18.38 -0.47 -21.17
CA ASP A 75 -18.49 0.16 -22.49
C ASP A 75 -18.94 -0.81 -23.60
N VAL A 76 -19.05 -2.11 -23.27
CA VAL A 76 -19.55 -3.17 -24.14
C VAL A 76 -20.11 -4.34 -23.33
N ARG A 77 -21.02 -5.11 -23.93
CA ARG A 77 -21.49 -6.39 -23.40
C ARG A 77 -21.16 -7.54 -24.35
N ILE A 78 -20.82 -8.69 -23.80
CA ILE A 78 -20.66 -9.95 -24.54
C ILE A 78 -21.75 -10.90 -24.05
N ALA A 79 -22.78 -11.11 -24.85
CA ALA A 79 -23.88 -12.00 -24.50
C ALA A 79 -23.58 -13.42 -25.00
N VAL A 80 -23.44 -14.36 -24.07
CA VAL A 80 -23.12 -15.77 -24.37
C VAL A 80 -24.43 -16.55 -24.51
N GLY A 81 -24.70 -17.08 -25.70
CA GLY A 81 -25.90 -17.82 -26.04
C GLY A 81 -26.89 -17.04 -26.90
N GLY A 82 -27.62 -17.75 -27.76
CA GLY A 82 -28.76 -17.20 -28.50
C GLY A 82 -29.97 -16.88 -27.59
N PRO A 83 -31.05 -16.30 -28.12
CA PRO A 83 -32.21 -15.87 -27.33
C PRO A 83 -32.91 -17.00 -26.56
N GLU A 84 -32.81 -18.24 -27.03
CA GLU A 84 -33.36 -19.43 -26.35
C GLU A 84 -32.49 -19.91 -25.17
N VAL A 85 -31.22 -19.50 -25.13
CA VAL A 85 -30.24 -19.92 -24.12
C VAL A 85 -29.97 -18.79 -23.11
N ASN A 86 -30.04 -17.54 -23.56
CA ASN A 86 -29.75 -16.37 -22.75
C ASN A 86 -30.87 -15.33 -22.90
N ALA A 87 -31.63 -15.12 -21.81
CA ALA A 87 -32.76 -14.20 -21.80
C ALA A 87 -32.36 -12.74 -22.10
N PHE A 88 -31.14 -12.33 -21.73
CA PHE A 88 -30.61 -11.02 -22.08
C PHE A 88 -30.39 -10.88 -23.59
N THR A 89 -29.88 -11.92 -24.28
CA THR A 89 -29.81 -11.93 -25.75
C THR A 89 -31.18 -11.73 -26.38
N GLY A 90 -32.23 -12.38 -25.82
CA GLY A 90 -33.61 -12.17 -26.25
C GLY A 90 -34.07 -10.71 -26.11
N GLN A 91 -33.78 -10.07 -24.98
CA GLN A 91 -34.09 -8.65 -24.76
C GLN A 91 -33.37 -7.72 -25.75
N VAL A 92 -32.07 -7.96 -25.98
CA VAL A 92 -31.25 -7.20 -26.93
C VAL A 92 -31.83 -7.30 -28.35
N LEU A 93 -32.12 -8.51 -28.84
CA LEU A 93 -32.65 -8.71 -30.19
C LEU A 93 -34.06 -8.16 -30.37
N SER A 94 -34.90 -8.24 -29.33
CA SER A 94 -36.24 -7.65 -29.33
C SER A 94 -36.18 -6.12 -29.45
N ALA A 95 -35.26 -5.49 -28.73
CA ALA A 95 -35.08 -4.04 -28.73
C ALA A 95 -34.36 -3.51 -29.98
N ALA A 96 -33.42 -4.28 -30.55
CA ALA A 96 -32.63 -3.89 -31.72
C ALA A 96 -33.35 -4.09 -33.07
N GLY A 97 -34.48 -4.81 -33.09
CA GLY A 97 -35.30 -5.01 -34.27
C GLY A 97 -35.11 -6.35 -34.98
N GLN A 98 -36.04 -6.68 -35.88
CA GLN A 98 -36.12 -8.01 -36.51
C GLN A 98 -34.93 -8.34 -37.43
N ALA A 99 -34.22 -7.32 -37.94
CA ALA A 99 -33.07 -7.51 -38.82
C ALA A 99 -31.93 -8.25 -38.08
N CYS A 100 -31.62 -7.86 -36.84
CA CYS A 100 -30.60 -8.51 -36.00
C CYS A 100 -30.95 -9.97 -35.72
N ALA A 101 -32.21 -10.25 -35.36
CA ALA A 101 -32.66 -11.63 -35.10
C ALA A 101 -32.55 -12.53 -36.34
N LYS A 102 -32.97 -12.03 -37.51
CA LYS A 102 -32.84 -12.75 -38.79
C LYS A 102 -31.39 -12.98 -39.17
N ALA A 103 -30.51 -12.00 -38.94
CA ALA A 103 -29.09 -12.12 -39.24
C ALA A 103 -28.41 -13.16 -38.35
N LEU A 104 -28.71 -13.19 -37.04
CA LEU A 104 -28.20 -14.23 -36.14
C LEU A 104 -28.62 -15.63 -36.61
N ALA A 105 -29.91 -15.82 -36.91
CA ALA A 105 -30.44 -17.09 -37.39
C ALA A 105 -29.80 -17.52 -38.72
N ALA A 106 -29.63 -16.59 -39.67
CA ALA A 106 -28.99 -16.86 -40.95
C ALA A 106 -27.51 -17.25 -40.79
N ARG A 107 -26.76 -16.61 -39.87
CA ARG A 107 -25.37 -16.95 -39.57
C ARG A 107 -25.25 -18.34 -38.95
N LEU A 108 -26.12 -18.66 -37.98
CA LEU A 108 -26.14 -19.99 -37.37
C LEU A 108 -26.45 -21.09 -38.40
N ALA A 109 -27.41 -20.86 -39.28
CA ALA A 109 -27.79 -21.83 -40.32
C ALA A 109 -26.75 -21.97 -41.45
N GLY A 110 -26.03 -20.89 -41.77
CA GLY A 110 -25.04 -20.85 -42.84
C GLY A 110 -23.62 -21.22 -42.41
N SER A 111 -23.34 -21.27 -41.11
CA SER A 111 -22.02 -21.60 -40.56
C SER A 111 -21.81 -23.13 -40.56
N PRO A 112 -20.74 -23.65 -41.18
CA PRO A 112 -20.42 -25.09 -41.16
C PRO A 112 -20.25 -25.68 -39.75
N GLY A 113 -19.91 -24.85 -38.77
CA GLY A 113 -19.76 -25.24 -37.36
C GLY A 113 -20.98 -24.90 -36.50
N GLY A 114 -22.08 -24.39 -37.08
CA GLY A 114 -23.26 -23.99 -36.31
C GLY A 114 -23.02 -22.86 -35.30
N THR A 115 -21.97 -22.05 -35.51
CA THR A 115 -21.60 -20.93 -34.63
C THR A 115 -21.87 -19.58 -35.29
N ALA A 116 -22.15 -18.55 -34.49
CA ALA A 116 -22.34 -17.20 -34.98
C ALA A 116 -21.84 -16.16 -33.97
N ARG A 117 -21.26 -15.07 -34.50
CA ARG A 117 -21.06 -13.82 -33.80
C ARG A 117 -21.94 -12.75 -34.43
N LEU A 118 -22.52 -11.87 -33.62
CA LEU A 118 -23.30 -10.73 -34.09
C LEU A 118 -23.02 -9.50 -33.23
N TRP A 119 -22.47 -8.46 -33.84
CA TRP A 119 -22.42 -7.13 -33.25
C TRP A 119 -23.76 -6.41 -33.37
N VAL A 120 -24.36 -6.05 -32.23
CA VAL A 120 -25.55 -5.21 -32.13
C VAL A 120 -25.10 -3.83 -31.64
N PRO A 121 -25.30 -2.75 -32.43
CA PRO A 121 -24.90 -1.41 -32.02
C PRO A 121 -25.78 -0.89 -30.86
N ALA A 122 -25.24 0.06 -30.10
CA ALA A 122 -26.01 0.76 -29.07
C ALA A 122 -27.10 1.66 -29.68
N GLY A 123 -28.19 1.85 -28.95
CA GLY A 123 -29.28 2.78 -29.30
C GLY A 123 -28.93 4.26 -29.05
N ARG A 124 -27.87 4.56 -28.30
CA ARG A 124 -27.35 5.92 -28.06
C ARG A 124 -25.83 5.98 -28.15
N SER A 125 -25.29 7.15 -28.47
CA SER A 125 -23.84 7.38 -28.45
C SER A 125 -23.22 7.19 -27.06
N ARG A 126 -21.94 6.77 -27.00
CA ARG A 126 -21.17 6.62 -25.76
C ARG A 126 -21.11 7.93 -24.95
N ALA A 127 -20.97 9.07 -25.63
CA ALA A 127 -20.99 10.38 -25.00
C ALA A 127 -22.34 10.70 -24.31
N GLY A 128 -23.46 10.31 -24.93
CA GLY A 128 -24.79 10.45 -24.31
C GLY A 128 -25.05 9.45 -23.18
N ALA A 129 -24.40 8.29 -23.20
CA ALA A 129 -24.52 7.27 -22.17
C ALA A 129 -23.73 7.60 -20.89
N PHE A 130 -22.56 8.23 -21.02
CA PHE A 130 -21.59 8.43 -19.91
C PHE A 130 -21.66 9.85 -19.30
N GLY A 131 -22.85 10.47 -19.33
CA GLY A 131 -23.09 11.79 -18.72
C GLY A 131 -23.23 11.76 -17.19
N PRO A 132 -23.48 12.92 -16.54
CA PRO A 132 -23.78 12.98 -15.11
C PRO A 132 -24.98 12.09 -14.75
N GLY A 133 -24.83 11.24 -13.73
CA GLY A 133 -25.87 10.28 -13.35
C GLY A 133 -26.02 9.11 -14.32
N ALA A 134 -24.97 8.79 -15.09
CA ALA A 134 -24.94 7.69 -16.05
C ALA A 134 -25.49 6.38 -15.48
N ASP A 135 -26.44 5.82 -16.21
CA ASP A 135 -27.02 4.50 -16.03
C ASP A 135 -27.09 3.86 -17.41
N VAL A 136 -26.34 2.80 -17.65
CA VAL A 136 -26.21 2.08 -18.92
C VAL A 136 -26.77 0.67 -18.85
N ARG A 137 -27.65 0.40 -17.87
CA ARG A 137 -28.18 -0.95 -17.61
C ARG A 137 -29.19 -1.44 -18.65
N ALA A 138 -29.78 -0.57 -19.47
CA ALA A 138 -30.76 -1.02 -20.47
C ALA A 138 -30.10 -1.87 -21.57
N ALA A 139 -30.87 -2.78 -22.16
CA ALA A 139 -30.36 -3.80 -23.10
C ALA A 139 -29.61 -3.20 -24.31
N THR A 140 -30.01 -2.03 -24.78
CA THR A 140 -29.42 -1.35 -25.96
C THR A 140 -28.61 -0.12 -25.60
N ASP A 141 -28.34 0.15 -24.31
CA ASP A 141 -27.54 1.32 -23.90
C ASP A 141 -26.07 1.19 -24.27
N LEU A 142 -25.58 -0.04 -24.41
CA LEU A 142 -24.23 -0.38 -24.80
C LEU A 142 -24.27 -1.28 -26.05
N PRO A 143 -23.20 -1.29 -26.86
CA PRO A 143 -23.08 -2.28 -27.90
C PRO A 143 -22.97 -3.69 -27.30
N VAL A 144 -23.53 -4.67 -28.00
CA VAL A 144 -23.55 -6.06 -27.55
C VAL A 144 -22.97 -6.97 -28.63
N LEU A 145 -21.93 -7.73 -28.28
CA LEU A 145 -21.44 -8.85 -29.06
C LEU A 145 -22.19 -10.12 -28.62
N VAL A 146 -23.07 -10.63 -29.47
CA VAL A 146 -23.74 -11.92 -29.25
C VAL A 146 -22.86 -13.04 -29.77
N VAL A 147 -22.56 -14.03 -28.92
CA VAL A 147 -21.82 -15.25 -29.28
C VAL A 147 -22.77 -16.44 -29.12
N ALA A 148 -23.12 -17.10 -30.22
CA ALA A 148 -24.12 -18.16 -30.22
C ALA A 148 -23.62 -19.44 -30.90
N GLY A 149 -24.17 -20.56 -30.47
CA GLY A 149 -24.04 -21.86 -31.11
C GLY A 149 -25.40 -22.53 -31.28
N ALA A 150 -25.54 -23.41 -32.28
CA ALA A 150 -26.75 -24.17 -32.56
C ALA A 150 -27.09 -25.18 -31.45
N GLY A 151 -26.09 -25.60 -30.67
CA GLY A 151 -26.23 -26.44 -29.49
C GLY A 151 -25.15 -26.12 -28.44
N PRO A 152 -25.16 -26.83 -27.28
CA PRO A 152 -24.22 -26.56 -26.18
C PRO A 152 -22.75 -26.73 -26.56
N GLY A 153 -22.42 -27.73 -27.41
CA GLY A 153 -21.05 -27.97 -27.87
C GLY A 153 -20.56 -26.87 -28.81
N GLU A 154 -21.40 -26.47 -29.76
CA GLU A 154 -21.12 -25.39 -30.70
C GLU A 154 -21.02 -24.04 -29.97
N LEU A 155 -21.83 -23.81 -28.93
CA LEU A 155 -21.73 -22.61 -28.11
C LEU A 155 -20.40 -22.56 -27.36
N ALA A 156 -19.96 -23.68 -26.75
CA ALA A 156 -18.66 -23.74 -26.11
C ALA A 156 -17.52 -23.50 -27.11
N ALA A 157 -17.61 -24.06 -28.32
CA ALA A 157 -16.65 -23.81 -29.40
C ALA A 157 -16.65 -22.34 -29.86
N ALA A 158 -17.81 -21.69 -29.93
CA ALA A 158 -17.91 -20.28 -30.30
C ALA A 158 -17.25 -19.35 -29.26
N VAL A 159 -17.40 -19.67 -27.97
CA VAL A 159 -16.76 -18.94 -26.86
C VAL A 159 -15.24 -19.17 -26.87
N ALA A 160 -14.79 -20.41 -27.05
CA ALA A 160 -13.37 -20.73 -27.16
C ALA A 160 -12.72 -20.00 -28.35
N ALA A 161 -13.37 -20.01 -29.51
CA ALA A 161 -12.89 -19.27 -30.68
C ALA A 161 -12.82 -17.76 -30.44
N LEU A 162 -13.71 -17.18 -29.60
CA LEU A 162 -13.62 -15.77 -29.20
C LEU A 162 -12.42 -15.51 -28.29
N ALA A 163 -12.14 -16.41 -27.34
CA ALA A 163 -10.96 -16.32 -26.50
C ALA A 163 -9.67 -16.42 -27.33
N GLU A 164 -9.64 -17.28 -28.36
CA GLU A 164 -8.50 -17.40 -29.29
C GLU A 164 -8.32 -16.14 -30.17
N ASP A 165 -9.42 -15.54 -30.63
CA ASP A 165 -9.39 -14.32 -31.46
C ASP A 165 -8.73 -13.13 -30.72
N LEU A 166 -8.93 -13.06 -29.39
CA LEU A 166 -8.33 -12.04 -28.52
C LEU A 166 -6.79 -12.12 -28.39
N ALA A 167 -6.12 -13.09 -29.02
CA ALA A 167 -4.67 -13.27 -28.91
C ALA A 167 -3.84 -12.07 -29.40
N ASP A 168 -4.37 -11.29 -30.36
CA ASP A 168 -3.77 -10.04 -30.84
C ASP A 168 -4.44 -8.78 -30.25
N ALA A 169 -5.29 -8.97 -29.23
CA ALA A 169 -6.14 -7.95 -28.61
C ALA A 169 -7.19 -7.33 -29.56
N LEU A 170 -7.56 -8.02 -30.65
CA LEU A 170 -8.68 -7.67 -31.52
C LEU A 170 -9.78 -8.72 -31.42
N VAL A 171 -11.00 -8.32 -31.79
CA VAL A 171 -12.13 -9.24 -31.95
C VAL A 171 -12.85 -8.87 -33.23
N ASP A 172 -13.09 -9.87 -34.09
CA ASP A 172 -14.02 -9.70 -35.19
C ASP A 172 -15.47 -9.80 -34.69
N GLY A 173 -16.18 -8.66 -34.71
CA GLY A 173 -17.60 -8.55 -34.39
C GLY A 173 -18.54 -9.11 -35.47
N GLY A 174 -17.98 -9.52 -36.61
CA GLY A 174 -18.70 -9.90 -37.83
C GLY A 174 -19.30 -8.69 -38.55
N ASP A 175 -19.93 -8.94 -39.72
CA ASP A 175 -20.50 -7.85 -40.52
C ASP A 175 -21.56 -7.07 -39.70
N PRO A 176 -21.54 -5.74 -39.69
CA PRO A 176 -22.52 -4.97 -38.95
C PRO A 176 -23.91 -5.14 -39.56
N VAL A 177 -24.93 -5.32 -38.71
CA VAL A 177 -26.34 -5.37 -39.12
C VAL A 177 -27.01 -4.09 -38.62
N PRO A 178 -27.75 -3.36 -39.48
CA PRO A 178 -28.52 -2.20 -39.03
C PRO A 178 -29.52 -2.61 -37.93
N ALA A 179 -29.51 -1.89 -36.81
CA ALA A 179 -30.51 -2.02 -35.76
C ALA A 179 -31.49 -0.85 -35.84
N ASP A 180 -32.77 -1.11 -35.50
CA ASP A 180 -33.82 -0.10 -35.50
C ASP A 180 -33.53 0.95 -34.42
N GLY A 181 -33.56 2.23 -34.79
CA GLY A 181 -33.32 3.34 -33.85
C GLY A 181 -31.86 3.50 -33.40
N ALA A 182 -30.91 2.73 -33.96
CA ALA A 182 -29.50 2.95 -33.69
C ALA A 182 -29.02 4.28 -34.27
N GLU A 183 -28.48 5.16 -33.42
CA GLU A 183 -27.66 6.27 -33.91
C GLU A 183 -26.45 5.68 -34.64
N SER A 184 -26.11 6.22 -35.82
CA SER A 184 -24.85 5.86 -36.50
C SER A 184 -23.75 6.04 -35.47
N SER A 185 -23.04 4.96 -35.09
CA SER A 185 -22.04 4.98 -34.03
C SER A 185 -21.16 6.22 -34.18
N GLY A 186 -21.42 7.27 -33.39
CA GLY A 186 -20.67 8.53 -33.42
C GLY A 186 -19.26 8.36 -32.85
N ALA A 187 -18.79 7.12 -32.75
CA ALA A 187 -17.43 6.77 -32.36
C ALA A 187 -16.50 7.39 -33.40
N ALA A 188 -15.70 8.35 -32.94
CA ALA A 188 -14.62 8.90 -33.74
C ALA A 188 -13.71 7.76 -34.19
N ALA A 189 -13.22 7.84 -35.44
CA ALA A 189 -12.21 6.91 -35.91
C ALA A 189 -11.00 6.97 -34.97
N LEU A 190 -10.49 5.80 -34.56
CA LEU A 190 -9.29 5.74 -33.74
C LEU A 190 -8.11 6.28 -34.55
N ALA A 191 -7.34 7.17 -33.96
CA ALA A 191 -6.09 7.64 -34.54
C ALA A 191 -5.06 6.49 -34.59
N ASP A 192 -4.10 6.56 -35.49
CA ASP A 192 -2.97 5.61 -35.59
C ASP A 192 -1.89 5.84 -34.51
N ARG A 193 -2.29 6.38 -33.36
CA ARG A 193 -1.43 6.79 -32.26
C ARG A 193 -2.09 6.51 -30.92
N THR A 194 -1.31 6.04 -29.98
CA THR A 194 -1.69 5.95 -28.57
C THR A 194 -0.92 7.00 -27.77
N VAL A 195 -1.57 7.54 -26.74
CA VAL A 195 -1.00 8.51 -25.80
C VAL A 195 -1.13 7.94 -24.40
N ALA A 196 -0.10 8.08 -23.57
CA ALA A 196 -0.14 7.74 -22.16
C ALA A 196 0.36 8.90 -21.29
N LEU A 197 -0.22 9.00 -20.10
CA LEU A 197 0.21 9.94 -19.06
C LEU A 197 0.94 9.17 -17.96
N LEU A 198 2.25 9.39 -17.88
CA LEU A 198 3.09 8.88 -16.80
C LEU A 198 2.95 9.83 -15.61
N ASN A 199 2.80 9.30 -14.41
CA ASN A 199 2.70 10.12 -13.21
C ASN A 199 3.48 9.48 -12.06
N ARG A 200 3.84 10.32 -11.08
CA ARG A 200 4.52 9.93 -9.86
C ARG A 200 3.68 10.37 -8.66
N GLY A 201 2.93 9.44 -8.08
CA GLY A 201 2.15 9.66 -6.86
C GLY A 201 0.79 10.33 -7.04
N THR A 202 0.26 10.45 -8.26
CA THR A 202 -1.10 10.97 -8.54
C THR A 202 -1.95 9.93 -9.26
N PRO A 203 -2.58 8.99 -8.54
CA PRO A 203 -3.21 7.82 -9.14
C PRO A 203 -4.55 8.08 -9.85
N GLY A 204 -5.14 9.27 -9.68
CA GLY A 204 -6.48 9.56 -10.20
C GLY A 204 -6.47 10.12 -11.62
N GLY A 205 -7.23 9.48 -12.52
CA GLY A 205 -7.49 10.00 -13.85
C GLY A 205 -8.75 9.42 -14.49
N VAL A 206 -9.22 10.06 -15.55
CA VAL A 206 -10.36 9.58 -16.36
C VAL A 206 -10.11 9.92 -17.83
N VAL A 207 -10.46 9.01 -18.72
CA VAL A 207 -10.51 9.26 -20.16
C VAL A 207 -11.98 9.40 -20.54
N THR A 208 -12.36 10.56 -21.05
CA THR A 208 -13.74 10.82 -21.51
C THR A 208 -14.03 10.10 -22.84
N PRO A 209 -15.30 9.92 -23.22
CA PRO A 209 -15.67 9.25 -24.48
C PRO A 209 -15.08 9.86 -25.76
N ASP A 210 -14.70 11.15 -25.73
CA ASP A 210 -14.03 11.85 -26.84
C ASP A 210 -12.50 11.70 -26.83
N GLY A 211 -11.94 10.95 -25.87
CA GLY A 211 -10.51 10.69 -25.72
C GLY A 211 -9.75 11.71 -24.88
N THR A 212 -10.42 12.70 -24.26
CA THR A 212 -9.74 13.64 -23.36
C THR A 212 -9.28 12.95 -22.09
N LEU A 213 -7.98 13.02 -21.81
CA LEU A 213 -7.38 12.47 -20.60
C LEU A 213 -7.30 13.54 -19.51
N HIS A 214 -7.97 13.31 -18.39
CA HIS A 214 -7.92 14.15 -17.20
C HIS A 214 -7.09 13.48 -16.10
N MET A 215 -6.20 14.23 -15.47
CA MET A 215 -5.48 13.80 -14.27
C MET A 215 -5.88 14.66 -13.07
N SER A 216 -6.16 14.00 -11.96
CA SER A 216 -6.45 14.66 -10.69
C SER A 216 -5.16 14.98 -9.96
N LEU A 217 -4.75 16.26 -9.96
CA LEU A 217 -3.53 16.70 -9.29
C LEU A 217 -3.67 16.67 -7.76
N LEU A 218 -4.76 17.23 -7.24
CA LEU A 218 -4.96 17.40 -5.80
C LEU A 218 -6.45 17.32 -5.47
N ARG A 219 -6.78 16.70 -4.33
CA ARG A 219 -8.11 16.79 -3.73
C ARG A 219 -8.04 17.48 -2.38
N SER A 220 -8.64 18.66 -2.29
CA SER A 220 -8.83 19.39 -1.03
C SER A 220 -10.24 19.12 -0.52
N CYS A 221 -10.37 18.36 0.57
CA CYS A 221 -11.68 17.98 1.11
C CYS A 221 -12.05 18.92 2.27
N SER A 222 -13.24 19.52 2.21
CA SER A 222 -13.83 20.27 3.31
C SER A 222 -14.93 19.50 4.04
N ALA A 223 -15.43 18.41 3.44
CA ALA A 223 -16.43 17.53 4.03
C ALA A 223 -15.80 16.56 5.03
N TRP A 224 -16.65 15.90 5.83
CA TRP A 224 -16.24 14.90 6.81
C TRP A 224 -15.30 13.84 6.18
N PRO A 225 -14.21 13.42 6.84
CA PRO A 225 -13.80 13.74 8.23
C PRO A 225 -12.88 14.98 8.36
N SER A 226 -12.90 15.91 7.41
CA SER A 226 -11.99 17.06 7.40
C SER A 226 -12.17 17.95 8.64
N GLY A 227 -11.05 18.31 9.29
CA GLY A 227 -11.06 19.15 10.49
C GLY A 227 -11.31 18.41 11.81
N ILE A 228 -11.52 17.09 11.76
CA ILE A 228 -11.58 16.23 12.95
C ILE A 228 -10.17 15.94 13.45
N TRP A 229 -9.99 16.02 14.77
CA TRP A 229 -8.74 15.72 15.47
C TRP A 229 -9.05 14.87 16.70
N ILE A 230 -8.44 13.70 16.81
CA ILE A 230 -8.83 12.68 17.80
C ILE A 230 -8.04 12.83 19.10
N ASP A 231 -6.75 13.22 19.03
CA ASP A 231 -5.83 13.19 20.18
C ASP A 231 -5.48 14.59 20.70
N GLY A 232 -6.04 14.94 21.86
CA GLY A 232 -5.73 16.19 22.56
C GLY A 232 -6.22 17.43 21.82
N GLU A 233 -5.50 18.54 21.98
CA GLU A 233 -5.88 19.82 21.39
C GLU A 233 -5.78 19.79 19.86
N ARG A 234 -6.83 20.28 19.20
CA ARG A 234 -6.89 20.36 17.74
C ARG A 234 -5.73 21.17 17.18
N ARG A 235 -5.10 20.64 16.12
CA ARG A 235 -4.07 21.34 15.35
C ARG A 235 -4.54 21.68 13.94
N THR A 236 -3.98 22.77 13.42
CA THR A 236 -4.20 23.31 12.08
C THR A 236 -2.86 23.59 11.41
N ALA A 237 -2.87 23.85 10.11
CA ALA A 237 -1.73 24.48 9.46
C ALA A 237 -1.49 25.89 10.05
N PRO A 238 -0.30 26.50 9.83
CA PRO A 238 0.05 27.81 10.41
C PRO A 238 -0.90 28.96 10.07
N ASP A 239 -1.67 28.84 8.98
CA ASP A 239 -2.68 29.80 8.55
C ASP A 239 -4.09 29.54 9.12
N GLY A 240 -4.23 28.54 10.00
CA GLY A 240 -5.50 28.12 10.59
C GLY A 240 -6.30 27.13 9.75
N SER A 241 -5.85 26.78 8.54
CA SER A 241 -6.55 25.83 7.68
C SER A 241 -6.44 24.38 8.20
N SER A 242 -7.44 23.56 7.85
CA SER A 242 -7.37 22.12 8.10
C SER A 242 -6.24 21.50 7.28
N PHE A 243 -5.46 20.58 7.86
CA PHE A 243 -4.47 19.83 7.10
C PHE A 243 -5.08 19.08 5.90
N ALA A 244 -6.35 18.65 6.00
CA ALA A 244 -7.07 18.00 4.89
C ALA A 244 -7.33 18.93 3.69
N TRP A 245 -7.20 20.26 3.87
CA TRP A 245 -7.30 21.21 2.78
C TRP A 245 -6.05 21.27 1.92
N GLN A 246 -4.93 20.71 2.40
CA GLN A 246 -3.67 20.66 1.65
C GLN A 246 -3.14 22.05 1.25
N HIS A 247 -3.27 23.03 2.14
CA HIS A 247 -2.85 24.42 1.87
C HIS A 247 -1.36 24.64 2.15
N TRP A 248 -0.51 24.04 1.32
CA TRP A 248 0.94 24.21 1.31
C TRP A 248 1.50 23.99 -0.10
N SER A 249 2.80 24.13 -0.27
CA SER A 249 3.48 23.91 -1.55
C SER A 249 3.53 22.44 -1.94
N HIS A 250 3.04 22.12 -3.14
CA HIS A 250 3.08 20.79 -3.74
C HIS A 250 4.01 20.79 -4.97
N THR A 251 4.43 19.60 -5.38
CA THR A 251 5.08 19.34 -6.67
C THR A 251 4.38 18.13 -7.26
N PHE A 252 3.89 18.25 -8.50
CA PHE A 252 3.23 17.17 -9.24
C PHE A 252 4.10 16.85 -10.45
N GLU A 253 4.60 15.63 -10.52
CA GLU A 253 5.49 15.17 -11.57
C GLU A 253 4.71 14.23 -12.51
N TYR A 254 4.58 14.64 -13.76
CA TYR A 254 3.94 13.85 -14.81
C TYR A 254 4.60 14.11 -16.17
N ALA A 255 4.45 13.15 -17.08
CA ALA A 255 4.95 13.24 -18.44
C ALA A 255 3.93 12.68 -19.43
N LEU A 256 3.82 13.30 -20.60
CA LEU A 256 3.03 12.80 -21.71
C LEU A 256 3.94 12.05 -22.68
N VAL A 257 3.58 10.82 -23.00
CA VAL A 257 4.27 10.01 -24.02
C VAL A 257 3.28 9.61 -25.10
N SER A 258 3.77 9.48 -26.33
CA SER A 258 2.95 9.07 -27.48
C SER A 258 3.74 8.15 -28.40
N GLY A 259 3.07 7.17 -28.98
CA GLY A 259 3.66 6.18 -29.87
C GLY A 259 2.69 5.77 -30.97
N ARG A 260 3.20 5.04 -31.96
CA ARG A 260 2.37 4.38 -32.97
C ARG A 260 1.76 3.12 -32.39
N ASP A 261 0.68 2.65 -33.01
CA ASP A 261 0.02 1.40 -32.65
C ASP A 261 -0.44 1.39 -31.19
N ASP A 262 -0.58 0.21 -30.57
CA ASP A 262 -1.06 0.07 -29.20
C ASP A 262 0.01 0.42 -28.14
N TRP A 263 -0.39 0.44 -26.88
CA TRP A 263 0.48 0.77 -25.75
C TRP A 263 1.65 -0.21 -25.54
N ARG A 264 1.54 -1.45 -26.06
CA ARG A 264 2.58 -2.48 -25.97
C ARG A 264 3.68 -2.16 -26.97
N ALA A 265 3.31 -1.99 -28.24
CA ALA A 265 4.25 -1.62 -29.31
C ALA A 265 4.95 -0.27 -29.01
N ALA A 266 4.24 0.66 -28.36
CA ALA A 266 4.79 1.93 -27.94
C ALA A 266 5.69 1.86 -26.68
N GLY A 267 5.79 0.71 -26.01
CA GLY A 267 6.69 0.51 -24.86
C GLY A 267 6.34 1.35 -23.63
N PHE A 268 5.06 1.66 -23.43
CA PHE A 268 4.65 2.62 -22.39
C PHE A 268 4.87 2.12 -20.97
N VAL A 269 4.73 0.82 -20.70
CA VAL A 269 4.98 0.29 -19.35
C VAL A 269 6.46 0.41 -18.98
N ALA A 270 7.37 0.02 -19.87
CA ALA A 270 8.81 0.20 -19.65
C ALA A 270 9.17 1.69 -19.44
N SER A 271 8.61 2.59 -20.25
CA SER A 271 8.79 4.04 -20.09
C SER A 271 8.26 4.55 -18.75
N ALA A 272 7.12 4.02 -18.28
CA ALA A 272 6.53 4.36 -16.99
C ALA A 272 7.40 3.88 -15.81
N GLU A 273 7.96 2.68 -15.92
CA GLU A 273 8.89 2.13 -14.93
C GLU A 273 10.17 2.98 -14.87
N GLU A 274 10.80 3.28 -16.01
CA GLU A 274 11.99 4.15 -16.07
C GLU A 274 11.70 5.55 -15.50
N TYR A 275 10.55 6.12 -15.82
CA TYR A 275 10.12 7.42 -15.30
C TYR A 275 9.92 7.40 -13.78
N ASN A 276 9.47 6.29 -13.19
CA ASN A 276 9.19 6.20 -11.75
C ASN A 276 10.37 5.73 -10.89
N HIS A 277 11.49 5.32 -11.50
CA HIS A 277 12.70 4.91 -10.79
C HIS A 277 13.75 6.02 -10.82
N ASP A 278 13.92 6.71 -9.69
CA ASP A 278 14.96 7.73 -9.56
C ASP A 278 16.37 7.14 -9.64
N LEU A 279 17.26 7.85 -10.32
CA LEU A 279 18.68 7.52 -10.37
C LEU A 279 19.34 7.84 -9.03
N VAL A 280 19.93 6.84 -8.39
CA VAL A 280 20.74 7.02 -7.18
C VAL A 280 22.18 7.33 -7.57
N ALA A 281 22.57 8.59 -7.47
CA ALA A 281 23.96 9.00 -7.64
C ALA A 281 24.77 8.65 -6.38
N VAL A 282 25.85 7.88 -6.55
CA VAL A 282 26.76 7.52 -5.46
C VAL A 282 28.12 8.15 -5.73
N LEU A 283 28.59 8.98 -4.79
CA LEU A 283 29.97 9.42 -4.77
C LEU A 283 30.83 8.31 -4.16
N PRO A 284 31.92 7.87 -4.83
CA PRO A 284 32.86 6.95 -4.22
C PRO A 284 33.40 7.55 -2.91
N ARG A 285 33.33 6.81 -1.80
CA ARG A 285 33.98 7.21 -0.55
C ARG A 285 35.49 7.06 -0.74
N GLY A 286 36.24 8.10 -0.41
CA GLY A 286 37.69 8.24 -0.63
C GLY A 286 38.61 7.34 0.20
N ASP A 287 38.17 6.12 0.53
CA ASP A 287 39.06 5.08 1.07
C ASP A 287 39.81 4.33 -0.05
N ASP A 288 39.54 4.65 -1.32
CA ASP A 288 40.54 4.52 -2.39
C ASP A 288 41.57 5.65 -2.23
N PRO A 289 42.89 5.36 -2.21
CA PRO A 289 43.92 6.33 -1.85
C PRO A 289 43.82 7.61 -2.71
N PRO A 290 44.03 8.81 -2.11
CA PRO A 290 43.88 10.06 -2.81
C PRO A 290 44.89 10.13 -3.96
N GLN A 291 44.42 10.05 -5.19
CA GLN A 291 45.21 10.51 -6.32
C GLN A 291 45.29 12.03 -6.23
N ALA A 292 46.54 12.51 -6.18
CA ALA A 292 46.93 13.91 -6.23
C ALA A 292 46.18 14.68 -7.33
N PRO A 293 46.05 16.02 -7.21
CA PRO A 293 45.40 16.83 -8.24
C PRO A 293 46.06 16.61 -9.61
N PRO A 294 45.30 16.71 -10.71
CA PRO A 294 45.77 16.33 -12.03
C PRO A 294 46.89 17.29 -12.47
N VAL A 295 48.12 16.80 -12.43
CA VAL A 295 49.22 17.40 -13.18
C VAL A 295 49.04 16.94 -14.63
N HIS A 296 48.93 17.92 -15.53
CA HIS A 296 48.78 17.69 -16.96
C HIS A 296 49.78 16.65 -17.49
N GLY A 297 49.24 15.58 -18.08
CA GLY A 297 49.95 14.76 -19.06
C GLY A 297 50.60 13.48 -18.55
N VAL A 298 49.83 12.52 -18.01
CA VAL A 298 50.13 11.08 -18.13
C VAL A 298 48.82 10.30 -18.23
N ALA A 299 48.80 9.29 -19.10
CA ALA A 299 47.65 8.53 -19.57
C ALA A 299 46.63 8.13 -18.48
N ALA A 300 45.37 8.49 -18.73
CA ALA A 300 44.22 7.94 -18.02
C ALA A 300 44.29 6.41 -18.07
N ARG A 301 44.21 5.76 -16.91
CA ARG A 301 43.91 4.33 -16.84
C ARG A 301 42.61 4.09 -17.62
N PRO A 302 42.52 3.04 -18.47
CA PRO A 302 41.31 2.81 -19.24
C PRO A 302 40.13 2.66 -18.28
N PRO A 303 38.94 3.14 -18.68
CA PRO A 303 37.73 2.93 -17.89
C PRO A 303 37.63 1.45 -17.55
N VAL A 304 37.33 1.13 -16.29
CA VAL A 304 36.91 -0.22 -15.91
C VAL A 304 35.82 -0.61 -16.91
N PRO A 305 35.93 -1.74 -17.64
CA PRO A 305 34.93 -2.11 -18.62
C PRO A 305 33.56 -2.13 -17.92
N PRO A 306 32.47 -1.75 -18.61
CA PRO A 306 31.13 -1.77 -18.01
C PRO A 306 30.93 -3.16 -17.43
N ARG A 307 30.88 -3.25 -16.09
CA ARG A 307 30.53 -4.50 -15.42
C ARG A 307 29.19 -4.91 -16.02
N SER A 308 29.07 -6.16 -16.47
CA SER A 308 27.79 -6.73 -16.87
C SER A 308 26.74 -6.36 -15.83
N PRO A 309 25.50 -6.03 -16.24
CA PRO A 309 24.47 -5.61 -15.30
C PRO A 309 24.35 -6.67 -14.19
N PRO A 310 24.27 -6.24 -12.92
CA PRO A 310 24.35 -7.18 -11.80
C PRO A 310 23.12 -8.10 -11.74
N LEU A 311 22.01 -7.68 -12.34
CA LEU A 311 20.82 -8.46 -12.64
C LEU A 311 20.31 -8.05 -14.03
N SER A 312 19.94 -9.00 -14.88
CA SER A 312 19.25 -8.74 -16.14
C SER A 312 18.10 -9.70 -16.36
N VAL A 313 17.00 -9.19 -16.91
CA VAL A 313 15.80 -9.95 -17.27
C VAL A 313 15.45 -9.66 -18.74
N GLN A 314 15.10 -10.71 -19.47
CA GLN A 314 14.57 -10.62 -20.84
C GLN A 314 13.34 -11.52 -20.97
N PRO A 315 12.35 -11.21 -21.84
CA PRO A 315 12.28 -10.02 -22.69
C PRO A 315 11.91 -8.75 -21.90
N GLY A 316 11.94 -7.59 -22.55
CA GLY A 316 11.71 -6.28 -21.91
C GLY A 316 10.31 -6.08 -21.32
N ASN A 317 9.35 -6.93 -21.69
CA ASN A 317 8.01 -6.97 -21.12
C ASN A 317 7.94 -7.70 -19.75
N VAL A 318 9.07 -8.21 -19.24
CA VAL A 318 9.16 -8.81 -17.91
C VAL A 318 10.00 -7.90 -16.99
N THR A 319 9.34 -7.36 -15.98
CA THR A 319 9.92 -6.40 -15.02
C THR A 319 10.27 -7.10 -13.70
N VAL A 320 11.26 -6.56 -12.99
CA VAL A 320 11.60 -7.00 -11.63
C VAL A 320 10.90 -6.08 -10.65
N SER A 321 9.96 -6.62 -9.88
CA SER A 321 9.22 -5.85 -8.87
C SER A 321 9.83 -5.92 -7.47
N ALA A 322 10.61 -6.96 -7.18
CA ALA A 322 11.34 -7.08 -5.93
C ALA A 322 12.58 -7.98 -6.06
N VAL A 323 13.65 -7.61 -5.37
CA VAL A 323 14.82 -8.45 -5.11
C VAL A 323 15.17 -8.32 -3.64
N LYS A 324 15.18 -9.44 -2.91
CA LYS A 324 15.51 -9.44 -1.49
C LYS A 324 16.17 -10.75 -1.07
N PRO A 325 16.89 -10.79 0.06
CA PRO A 325 17.24 -12.06 0.70
C PRO A 325 15.98 -12.92 0.90
N ARG A 326 16.09 -14.23 0.70
CA ARG A 326 14.97 -15.15 0.90
C ARG A 326 14.66 -15.27 2.39
N GLY A 327 13.38 -15.33 2.71
CA GLY A 327 12.83 -15.22 4.05
C GLY A 327 12.51 -13.77 4.42
N ASN A 328 11.63 -13.62 5.39
CA ASN A 328 11.41 -12.35 6.09
C ASN A 328 11.29 -12.63 7.60
N PRO A 329 12.42 -12.89 8.29
CA PRO A 329 12.42 -13.22 9.72
C PRO A 329 11.67 -12.17 10.56
N LEU A 330 11.79 -10.89 10.18
CA LEU A 330 11.10 -9.78 10.85
C LEU A 330 9.57 -9.89 10.77
N ALA A 331 9.00 -10.32 9.64
CA ALA A 331 7.56 -10.52 9.50
C ALA A 331 7.04 -11.71 10.31
N CYS A 332 7.85 -12.76 10.48
CA CYS A 332 7.50 -13.96 11.23
C CYS A 332 7.83 -13.87 12.73
N GLY A 333 8.33 -12.71 13.21
CA GLY A 333 8.77 -12.53 14.60
C GLY A 333 9.93 -13.45 15.00
N ARG A 334 10.75 -13.88 14.03
CA ARG A 334 11.91 -14.76 14.22
C ARG A 334 13.20 -13.97 14.19
N THR A 335 14.20 -14.47 14.91
CA THR A 335 15.55 -13.91 14.87
C THR A 335 16.36 -14.55 13.73
N GLY A 336 17.28 -13.78 13.14
CA GLY A 336 18.20 -14.28 12.12
C GLY A 336 18.07 -13.63 10.75
N MET A 337 19.04 -13.94 9.89
CA MET A 337 19.07 -13.50 8.49
C MET A 337 18.31 -14.50 7.62
N GLY A 338 17.81 -14.02 6.48
CA GLY A 338 17.46 -14.89 5.37
C GLY A 338 18.64 -15.80 4.99
N GLY A 339 18.34 -16.99 4.47
CA GLY A 339 19.37 -17.92 3.98
C GLY A 339 20.20 -17.32 2.84
N PRO A 340 21.20 -18.04 2.30
CA PRO A 340 22.05 -17.56 1.20
C PRO A 340 21.31 -17.41 -0.14
N GLU A 341 20.00 -17.61 -0.15
CA GLU A 341 19.14 -17.54 -1.33
C GLU A 341 18.58 -16.13 -1.49
N VAL A 342 18.29 -15.76 -2.73
CA VAL A 342 17.65 -14.49 -3.08
C VAL A 342 16.27 -14.80 -3.64
N THR A 343 15.26 -14.07 -3.16
CA THR A 343 13.95 -14.04 -3.80
C THR A 343 13.92 -12.92 -4.85
N ILE A 344 13.50 -13.27 -6.06
CA ILE A 344 13.25 -12.35 -7.17
C ILE A 344 11.78 -12.46 -7.56
N ARG A 345 11.07 -11.34 -7.60
CA ARG A 345 9.69 -11.27 -8.09
C ARG A 345 9.65 -10.62 -9.47
N LEU A 346 9.08 -11.34 -10.42
CA LEU A 346 8.94 -10.94 -11.81
C LEU A 346 7.48 -10.65 -12.11
N ARG A 347 7.24 -9.70 -13.00
CA ARG A 347 5.91 -9.37 -13.52
C ARG A 347 5.96 -9.24 -15.03
N GLU A 348 5.10 -9.99 -15.73
CA GLU A 348 4.82 -9.77 -17.14
C GLU A 348 3.87 -8.57 -17.28
N THR A 349 4.14 -7.69 -18.24
CA THR A 349 3.53 -6.34 -18.28
C THR A 349 2.75 -6.03 -19.54
N GLU A 350 2.74 -6.93 -20.52
CA GLU A 350 2.07 -6.73 -21.81
C GLU A 350 0.90 -7.69 -22.03
N GLY A 351 0.58 -8.55 -21.06
CA GLY A 351 -0.47 -9.56 -21.23
C GLY A 351 -0.09 -10.65 -22.23
N ARG A 352 1.21 -10.85 -22.49
CA ARG A 352 1.73 -11.85 -23.42
C ARG A 352 2.55 -12.88 -22.67
N ALA A 353 2.04 -14.10 -22.60
CA ALA A 353 2.77 -15.20 -21.99
C ALA A 353 4.13 -15.39 -22.69
N CYS A 354 5.18 -15.57 -21.90
CA CYS A 354 6.54 -15.69 -22.42
C CYS A 354 7.43 -16.49 -21.46
N THR A 355 8.62 -16.89 -21.92
CA THR A 355 9.65 -17.43 -21.02
C THR A 355 10.69 -16.35 -20.74
N ALA A 356 10.76 -15.92 -19.49
CA ALA A 356 11.75 -14.97 -19.01
C ALA A 356 13.10 -15.65 -18.78
N ARG A 357 14.18 -14.93 -19.08
CA ARG A 357 15.57 -15.31 -18.79
C ARG A 357 16.14 -14.36 -17.75
N VAL A 358 16.47 -14.88 -16.57
CA VAL A 358 17.02 -14.11 -15.44
C VAL A 358 18.47 -14.47 -15.22
N GLN A 359 19.36 -13.48 -15.30
CA GLN A 359 20.78 -13.64 -15.05
C GLN A 359 21.21 -12.75 -13.87
N CYS A 360 21.88 -13.33 -12.88
CA CYS A 360 22.37 -12.63 -11.69
C CYS A 360 23.90 -12.69 -11.67
N ALA A 361 24.60 -11.58 -11.90
CA ALA A 361 26.06 -11.57 -11.92
C ALA A 361 26.71 -11.58 -10.52
N TRP A 362 25.97 -11.21 -9.47
CA TRP A 362 26.44 -11.24 -8.06
C TRP A 362 26.32 -12.62 -7.41
N LEU A 363 25.50 -13.51 -7.98
CA LEU A 363 25.52 -14.93 -7.66
C LEU A 363 26.56 -15.50 -8.63
N THR A 364 27.56 -16.24 -8.17
CA THR A 364 28.65 -16.78 -9.02
C THR A 364 28.13 -17.87 -9.99
N GLY A 365 27.20 -17.51 -10.87
CA GLY A 365 26.26 -18.41 -11.52
C GLY A 365 25.15 -18.85 -10.56
N ALA A 366 23.89 -18.72 -10.95
CA ALA A 366 22.81 -19.42 -10.26
C ALA A 366 23.08 -20.93 -10.32
N SER A 367 23.09 -21.62 -9.17
CA SER A 367 23.28 -23.07 -9.12
C SER A 367 21.96 -23.84 -9.18
N SER A 368 20.90 -23.21 -8.67
CA SER A 368 19.55 -23.76 -8.60
C SER A 368 18.53 -22.63 -8.51
N ALA A 369 17.34 -22.86 -9.04
CA ALA A 369 16.20 -21.97 -8.88
C ALA A 369 14.91 -22.77 -8.77
N ARG A 370 13.91 -22.19 -8.11
CA ARG A 370 12.58 -22.78 -7.98
C ARG A 370 11.52 -21.71 -7.81
N LEU A 371 10.28 -22.07 -8.17
CA LEU A 371 9.11 -21.26 -7.85
C LEU A 371 8.91 -21.23 -6.33
N VAL A 372 8.44 -20.10 -5.81
CA VAL A 372 8.00 -19.97 -4.42
C VAL A 372 6.72 -19.16 -4.35
N GLY A 373 5.91 -19.41 -3.33
CA GLY A 373 4.73 -18.59 -3.06
C GLY A 373 5.08 -17.13 -2.73
N LEU A 374 4.08 -16.25 -2.77
CA LEU A 374 4.24 -14.81 -2.46
C LEU A 374 4.86 -14.59 -1.07
N LEU A 375 4.53 -15.47 -0.11
CA LEU A 375 4.97 -15.46 1.28
C LEU A 375 6.26 -16.27 1.52
N GLU A 376 6.76 -16.99 0.50
CA GLU A 376 7.98 -17.82 0.58
C GLU A 376 7.90 -19.01 1.55
N GLU A 377 6.70 -19.38 1.99
CA GLU A 377 6.46 -20.50 2.92
C GLU A 377 6.48 -21.87 2.21
N GLU A 378 6.04 -21.90 0.95
CA GLU A 378 5.98 -23.11 0.13
C GLU A 378 6.92 -23.01 -1.06
N ASP A 379 7.72 -24.06 -1.23
CA ASP A 379 8.59 -24.25 -2.38
C ASP A 379 7.83 -25.00 -3.48
N GLY A 380 7.86 -24.45 -4.69
CA GLY A 380 7.26 -25.01 -5.89
C GLY A 380 8.26 -25.75 -6.77
N ALA A 381 7.89 -25.92 -8.03
CA ALA A 381 8.68 -26.65 -9.01
C ALA A 381 10.08 -26.05 -9.21
N ALA A 382 11.08 -26.93 -9.40
CA ALA A 382 12.42 -26.54 -9.81
C ALA A 382 12.39 -25.91 -11.20
N LEU A 383 13.18 -24.86 -11.40
CA LEU A 383 13.27 -24.14 -12.65
C LEU A 383 14.55 -24.52 -13.41
N PRO A 384 14.51 -24.58 -14.76
CA PRO A 384 15.71 -24.82 -15.55
C PRO A 384 16.74 -23.72 -15.33
N VAL A 385 17.98 -24.12 -15.03
CA VAL A 385 19.14 -23.23 -14.98
C VAL A 385 20.15 -23.67 -16.03
N ARG A 386 20.51 -22.77 -16.95
CA ARG A 386 21.45 -23.02 -18.05
C ARG A 386 22.49 -21.91 -18.08
N ASP A 387 23.77 -22.27 -17.92
CA ASP A 387 24.89 -21.32 -17.91
C ASP A 387 24.68 -20.15 -16.91
N GLY A 388 24.11 -20.46 -15.73
CA GLY A 388 23.79 -19.48 -14.70
C GLY A 388 22.58 -18.58 -14.98
N THR A 389 21.83 -18.85 -16.06
CA THR A 389 20.57 -18.19 -16.42
C THR A 389 19.38 -19.03 -15.99
N VAL A 390 18.45 -18.44 -15.24
CA VAL A 390 17.20 -19.08 -14.83
C VAL A 390 16.14 -18.83 -15.90
N CYS A 391 15.49 -19.88 -16.39
CA CYS A 391 14.33 -19.79 -17.28
C CYS A 391 13.03 -19.85 -16.46
N VAL A 392 12.15 -18.88 -16.64
CA VAL A 392 10.90 -18.75 -15.88
C VAL A 392 9.74 -18.55 -16.85
N ASP A 393 8.76 -19.45 -16.84
CA ASP A 393 7.55 -19.26 -17.63
C ASP A 393 6.65 -18.22 -16.95
N MET A 394 6.29 -17.19 -17.71
CA MET A 394 5.51 -16.04 -17.28
C MET A 394 4.12 -16.11 -17.93
N PRO A 395 3.04 -16.24 -17.14
CA PRO A 395 1.68 -16.04 -17.64
C PRO A 395 1.47 -14.59 -18.10
N ALA A 396 0.48 -14.36 -18.96
CA ALA A 396 0.01 -13.02 -19.33
C ALA A 396 -0.37 -12.21 -18.07
N PHE A 397 0.22 -11.03 -17.88
CA PHE A 397 0.12 -10.22 -16.66
C PHE A 397 0.47 -10.96 -15.36
N GLY A 398 1.14 -12.11 -15.48
CA GLY A 398 1.47 -13.00 -14.38
C GLY A 398 2.54 -12.40 -13.49
N THR A 399 2.40 -12.64 -12.18
CA THR A 399 3.45 -12.36 -11.19
C THR A 399 4.03 -13.69 -10.74
N VAL A 400 5.34 -13.87 -10.93
CA VAL A 400 6.05 -15.10 -10.56
C VAL A 400 7.14 -14.76 -9.57
N THR A 401 7.21 -15.52 -8.47
CA THR A 401 8.25 -15.36 -7.44
C THR A 401 9.19 -16.55 -7.50
N VAL A 402 10.50 -16.27 -7.53
CA VAL A 402 11.56 -17.26 -7.73
C VAL A 402 12.57 -17.15 -6.60
N ALA A 403 12.91 -18.28 -6.00
CA ALA A 403 14.08 -18.39 -5.13
C ALA A 403 15.29 -18.87 -5.95
N VAL A 404 16.41 -18.15 -5.84
CA VAL A 404 17.67 -18.47 -6.54
C VAL A 404 18.77 -18.68 -5.51
N SER A 405 19.54 -19.76 -5.66
CA SER A 405 20.66 -20.12 -4.79
C SER A 405 22.00 -20.02 -5.53
N ALA A 406 23.09 -19.78 -4.80
CA ALA A 406 24.47 -19.72 -5.33
C ALA A 406 25.43 -20.67 -4.59
N ALA A 407 26.53 -21.04 -5.24
CA ALA A 407 27.59 -21.87 -4.69
C ALA A 407 28.58 -21.06 -3.79
N ALA A 408 28.12 -20.64 -2.59
CA ALA A 408 28.87 -19.97 -1.48
C ALA A 408 29.55 -18.61 -1.82
N ARG A 409 29.60 -17.58 -0.96
CA ARG A 409 29.80 -17.46 0.50
C ARG A 409 28.78 -16.45 1.09
N PRO A 410 28.33 -16.61 2.35
CA PRO A 410 27.43 -15.66 2.99
C PRO A 410 28.04 -14.27 3.04
N ALA A 411 27.24 -13.27 2.63
CA ALA A 411 27.54 -11.88 2.92
C ALA A 411 27.63 -11.67 4.44
N ALA A 412 28.45 -10.71 4.87
CA ALA A 412 28.47 -10.27 6.26
C ALA A 412 27.04 -9.90 6.68
N PRO A 413 26.64 -10.18 7.95
CA PRO A 413 25.31 -9.87 8.42
C PRO A 413 24.99 -8.40 8.13
N ALA A 414 23.80 -8.14 7.59
CA ALA A 414 23.27 -6.79 7.58
C ALA A 414 23.24 -6.31 9.03
N GLY A 415 23.67 -5.07 9.27
CA GLY A 415 23.63 -4.49 10.60
C GLY A 415 22.21 -4.55 11.18
N PRO A 416 22.07 -4.55 12.52
CA PRO A 416 20.76 -4.47 13.15
C PRO A 416 19.96 -3.31 12.57
N PRO A 417 18.61 -3.39 12.55
CA PRO A 417 17.79 -2.26 12.16
C PRO A 417 18.22 -1.01 12.95
N PRO A 418 18.16 0.19 12.35
CA PRO A 418 18.59 1.41 13.00
C PRO A 418 17.93 1.52 14.38
N ALA A 419 18.75 1.85 15.39
CA ALA A 419 18.28 1.95 16.77
C ALA A 419 17.12 2.96 16.84
N ALA A 420 16.04 2.58 17.52
CA ALA A 420 14.97 3.52 17.85
C ALA A 420 15.55 4.72 18.60
N ALA A 421 15.00 5.91 18.37
CA ALA A 421 15.48 7.14 18.99
C ALA A 421 15.21 7.20 20.52
N GLY A 422 14.46 6.23 21.05
CA GLY A 422 14.12 6.06 22.47
C GLY A 422 13.65 4.61 22.75
N PRO A 423 13.07 4.34 23.94
CA PRO A 423 12.49 3.03 24.21
C PRO A 423 11.31 2.75 23.27
N VAL A 424 11.21 1.49 22.86
CA VAL A 424 10.12 0.96 22.05
C VAL A 424 8.97 0.59 22.98
N HIS A 425 7.87 1.34 22.94
CA HIS A 425 6.73 1.02 23.78
C HIS A 425 6.02 -0.26 23.31
N THR A 426 5.80 -1.22 24.21
CA THR A 426 5.03 -2.44 23.90
C THR A 426 3.64 -2.08 23.39
N ARG A 427 2.99 -1.11 24.03
CA ARG A 427 1.71 -0.52 23.60
C ARG A 427 1.93 0.61 22.58
N TYR A 428 2.66 0.33 21.51
CA TYR A 428 3.03 1.32 20.49
C TYR A 428 1.81 2.02 19.86
N TRP A 429 0.66 1.33 19.79
CA TRP A 429 -0.58 1.88 19.25
C TRP A 429 -1.12 3.06 20.07
N LEU A 430 -0.89 3.09 21.39
CA LEU A 430 -1.26 4.22 22.26
C LEU A 430 -0.48 5.50 21.91
N HIS A 431 0.62 5.38 21.18
CA HIS A 431 1.47 6.50 20.78
C HIS A 431 1.24 6.90 19.31
N GLY A 432 0.28 6.28 18.62
CA GLY A 432 0.00 6.50 17.20
C GLY A 432 1.24 6.30 16.31
N LYS A 433 2.12 5.34 16.63
CA LYS A 433 3.35 5.07 15.86
C LYS A 433 3.12 4.29 14.55
N GLY A 434 1.85 4.03 14.21
CA GLY A 434 1.49 3.21 13.05
C GLY A 434 1.70 1.72 13.36
N PRO A 435 2.38 0.96 12.48
CA PRO A 435 2.55 -0.48 12.65
C PRO A 435 3.45 -0.83 13.85
N ALA A 436 3.48 -2.12 14.19
CA ALA A 436 4.43 -2.62 15.18
C ALA A 436 5.88 -2.25 14.80
N PRO A 437 6.74 -2.03 15.79
CA PRO A 437 8.18 -1.87 15.59
C PRO A 437 8.76 -3.00 14.73
N ALA A 438 9.79 -2.68 13.93
CA ALA A 438 10.46 -3.66 13.09
C ALA A 438 10.90 -4.88 13.91
N GLY A 439 10.55 -6.08 13.44
CA GLY A 439 10.77 -7.34 14.17
C GLY A 439 9.57 -7.85 14.97
N ASN A 440 8.43 -7.16 14.92
CA ASN A 440 7.15 -7.61 15.50
C ASN A 440 7.19 -7.89 17.01
N LEU A 441 8.06 -7.19 17.78
CA LEU A 441 8.20 -7.32 19.23
C LEU A 441 8.32 -8.80 19.68
N PRO A 442 9.43 -9.49 19.35
CA PRO A 442 9.60 -10.92 19.63
C PRO A 442 9.56 -11.24 21.13
N VAL A 443 9.75 -10.23 21.99
CA VAL A 443 9.43 -10.26 23.40
C VAL A 443 8.78 -8.93 23.78
N ALA A 444 7.70 -9.01 24.54
CA ALA A 444 6.91 -7.88 24.97
C ALA A 444 6.81 -7.86 26.50
N VAL A 445 6.86 -6.68 27.10
CA VAL A 445 6.61 -6.47 28.53
C VAL A 445 5.32 -5.68 28.71
N HIS A 446 4.49 -6.12 29.65
CA HIS A 446 3.22 -5.49 29.98
C HIS A 446 3.08 -5.25 31.47
N VAL A 447 2.58 -4.08 31.85
CA VAL A 447 2.18 -3.76 33.22
C VAL A 447 0.68 -3.47 33.26
N SER A 448 -0.07 -4.17 34.10
CA SER A 448 -1.52 -4.02 34.23
C SER A 448 -1.97 -3.92 35.70
N PRO A 449 -3.02 -3.15 36.04
CA PRO A 449 -3.69 -2.16 35.18
C PRO A 449 -2.74 -1.03 34.77
N THR A 450 -3.12 -0.25 33.74
CA THR A 450 -2.33 0.90 33.26
C THR A 450 -2.36 2.09 34.22
N ARG A 451 -3.31 2.07 35.18
CA ARG A 451 -3.49 3.08 36.22
C ARG A 451 -3.84 2.39 37.54
N VAL A 452 -3.17 2.80 38.61
CA VAL A 452 -3.49 2.49 40.00
C VAL A 452 -3.69 3.81 40.74
N THR A 453 -4.75 3.90 41.54
CA THR A 453 -5.01 5.07 42.37
C THR A 453 -4.76 4.72 43.84
N LEU A 454 -3.98 5.55 44.53
CA LEU A 454 -3.72 5.48 45.96
C LEU A 454 -4.33 6.75 46.56
N ALA A 455 -5.43 6.63 47.30
CA ALA A 455 -6.18 7.78 47.79
C ALA A 455 -5.37 8.60 48.81
N GLN A 456 -4.47 7.95 49.56
CA GLN A 456 -3.57 8.61 50.51
C GLN A 456 -2.15 8.01 50.46
N PRO A 457 -1.10 8.80 50.77
CA PRO A 457 0.24 8.24 51.00
C PRO A 457 0.22 7.20 52.12
N GLY A 458 0.95 6.09 51.95
CA GLY A 458 0.90 4.93 52.84
C GLY A 458 -0.07 3.83 52.38
N GLU A 459 -0.95 4.10 51.42
CA GLU A 459 -1.76 3.05 50.79
C GLU A 459 -0.93 2.20 49.82
N VAL A 460 -1.48 1.01 49.56
CA VAL A 460 -0.87 -0.02 48.73
C VAL A 460 -1.80 -0.36 47.57
N GLY A 461 -1.24 -0.50 46.38
CA GLY A 461 -1.94 -0.96 45.18
C GLY A 461 -1.30 -2.21 44.60
N ALA A 462 -2.01 -2.86 43.67
CA ALA A 462 -1.53 -4.03 42.97
C ALA A 462 -1.27 -3.72 41.49
N LEU A 463 -0.17 -4.22 40.97
CA LEU A 463 0.15 -4.31 39.55
C LEU A 463 0.47 -5.77 39.21
N ARG A 464 0.36 -6.11 37.94
CA ARG A 464 0.84 -7.36 37.38
C ARG A 464 1.78 -7.03 36.23
N LEU A 465 3.00 -7.54 36.33
CA LEU A 465 3.97 -7.51 35.23
C LEU A 465 3.87 -8.82 34.48
N THR A 466 3.79 -8.77 33.15
CA THR A 466 3.78 -9.93 32.27
C THR A 466 4.83 -9.75 31.17
N VAL A 467 5.67 -10.76 30.96
CA VAL A 467 6.56 -10.85 29.81
C VAL A 467 6.06 -11.98 28.92
N SER A 468 5.86 -11.71 27.63
CA SER A 468 5.39 -12.70 26.66
C SER A 468 6.40 -12.85 25.52
N GLY A 469 6.69 -14.08 25.13
CA GLY A 469 7.57 -14.43 24.02
C GLY A 469 6.83 -14.71 22.72
N GLY A 470 7.50 -14.45 21.60
CA GLY A 470 7.02 -14.71 20.24
C GLY A 470 7.25 -16.15 19.78
N ALA A 471 7.57 -16.33 18.49
CA ALA A 471 7.66 -17.64 17.86
C ALA A 471 8.91 -18.46 18.27
N GLU A 472 9.88 -17.85 18.95
CA GLU A 472 11.12 -18.49 19.39
C GLU A 472 11.23 -18.48 20.91
N ALA A 473 12.03 -19.40 21.45
CA ALA A 473 12.34 -19.41 22.87
C ALA A 473 13.17 -18.17 23.23
N VAL A 474 12.89 -17.55 24.37
CA VAL A 474 13.57 -16.33 24.79
C VAL A 474 13.73 -16.28 26.30
N SER A 475 14.94 -15.96 26.75
CA SER A 475 15.27 -15.78 28.16
C SER A 475 15.91 -14.42 28.39
N GLY A 476 15.78 -13.88 29.59
CA GLY A 476 16.28 -12.55 29.89
C GLY A 476 15.85 -12.05 31.26
N THR A 477 15.98 -10.73 31.44
CA THR A 477 15.54 -10.05 32.67
C THR A 477 14.72 -8.83 32.33
N VAL A 478 13.65 -8.62 33.09
CA VAL A 478 12.88 -7.37 33.08
C VAL A 478 13.27 -6.53 34.29
N GLN A 479 13.53 -5.26 34.03
CA GLN A 479 13.84 -4.24 35.01
C GLN A 479 12.56 -3.53 35.40
N VAL A 480 12.38 -3.21 36.69
CA VAL A 480 11.27 -2.40 37.19
C VAL A 480 11.86 -1.12 37.75
N ALA A 481 11.50 0.02 37.15
CA ALA A 481 11.94 1.34 37.55
C ALA A 481 10.79 2.09 38.21
N ALA A 482 10.94 2.36 39.52
CA ALA A 482 10.01 3.16 40.29
C ALA A 482 10.59 4.58 40.54
N PRO A 483 9.78 5.64 40.43
CA PRO A 483 10.23 7.00 40.73
C PRO A 483 10.36 7.21 42.24
N ALA A 484 11.09 8.27 42.64
CA ALA A 484 11.24 8.63 44.05
C ALA A 484 9.87 8.80 44.74
N GLY A 485 9.73 8.24 45.94
CA GLY A 485 8.47 8.21 46.70
C GLY A 485 7.58 6.99 46.42
N ILE A 486 7.79 6.28 45.31
CA ILE A 486 7.07 5.04 45.00
C ILE A 486 7.99 3.83 45.18
N ALA A 487 7.55 2.87 45.98
CA ALA A 487 8.21 1.57 46.14
C ALA A 487 7.42 0.48 45.42
N VAL A 488 8.11 -0.48 44.80
CA VAL A 488 7.51 -1.63 44.13
C VAL A 488 8.14 -2.90 44.68
N THR A 489 7.32 -3.89 45.03
CA THR A 489 7.77 -5.17 45.58
C THR A 489 7.12 -6.33 44.82
N PRO A 490 7.89 -7.24 44.20
CA PRO A 490 9.34 -7.20 44.07
C PRO A 490 9.81 -6.04 43.17
N GLY A 491 10.93 -5.41 43.53
CA GLY A 491 11.48 -4.25 42.80
C GLY A 491 12.33 -4.61 41.57
N GLY A 492 12.46 -5.89 41.24
CA GLY A 492 13.31 -6.40 40.16
C GLY A 492 14.83 -6.35 40.47
N PRO A 493 15.68 -6.82 39.54
CA PRO A 493 15.32 -7.42 38.25
C PRO A 493 14.59 -8.76 38.40
N LEU A 494 13.71 -9.10 37.45
CA LEU A 494 12.95 -10.36 37.43
C LEU A 494 13.39 -11.18 36.21
N GLY A 495 13.88 -12.40 36.44
CA GLY A 495 14.36 -13.29 35.37
C GLY A 495 13.23 -14.12 34.75
N TYR A 496 13.31 -14.34 33.44
CA TYR A 496 12.38 -15.20 32.70
C TYR A 496 13.12 -16.13 31.74
N ASP A 497 12.50 -17.27 31.48
CA ASP A 497 12.90 -18.24 30.46
C ASP A 497 11.61 -18.80 29.84
N LEU A 498 11.35 -18.44 28.58
CA LEU A 498 10.07 -18.67 27.90
C LEU A 498 10.28 -19.63 26.72
N ALA A 499 9.44 -20.66 26.66
CA ALA A 499 9.24 -21.43 25.44
C ALA A 499 8.54 -20.56 24.37
N PRO A 500 8.57 -20.97 23.07
CA PRO A 500 7.79 -20.31 22.02
C PRO A 500 6.32 -20.09 22.41
N GLY A 501 5.83 -18.86 22.27
CA GLY A 501 4.47 -18.45 22.65
C GLY A 501 4.19 -18.42 24.15
N GLY A 502 5.19 -18.67 25.00
CA GLY A 502 5.06 -18.69 26.45
C GLY A 502 5.02 -17.29 27.08
N TYR A 503 4.65 -17.23 28.36
CA TYR A 503 4.70 -16.00 29.15
C TYR A 503 5.12 -16.27 30.60
N ALA A 504 5.66 -15.25 31.26
CA ALA A 504 5.91 -15.22 32.70
C ALA A 504 5.19 -14.01 33.30
N ALA A 505 4.70 -14.14 34.54
CA ALA A 505 4.01 -13.07 35.22
C ALA A 505 4.39 -12.99 36.70
N TRP A 506 4.40 -11.76 37.22
CA TRP A 506 4.68 -11.45 38.62
C TRP A 506 3.62 -10.48 39.13
N ASP A 507 3.06 -10.80 40.27
CA ASP A 507 2.20 -9.87 40.99
C ASP A 507 3.09 -8.93 41.80
N LEU A 508 2.92 -7.63 41.56
CA LEU A 508 3.70 -6.55 42.14
C LEU A 508 2.82 -5.74 43.07
N THR A 509 3.39 -5.34 44.19
CA THR A 509 2.78 -4.45 45.17
C THR A 509 3.42 -3.08 45.04
N VAL A 510 2.62 -2.03 44.81
CA VAL A 510 3.08 -0.64 44.74
C VAL A 510 2.66 0.12 45.99
N HIS A 511 3.56 0.92 46.53
CA HIS A 511 3.33 1.68 47.76
C HIS A 511 3.89 3.09 47.62
N ALA A 512 3.08 4.10 47.93
CA ALA A 512 3.54 5.47 48.06
C ALA A 512 4.06 5.69 49.47
N ALA A 513 5.36 5.97 49.62
CA ALA A 513 5.99 6.23 50.91
C ALA A 513 5.30 7.38 51.66
N SER A 514 5.30 7.32 52.99
CA SER A 514 4.78 8.42 53.83
C SER A 514 5.48 9.73 53.46
N GLY A 515 4.70 10.78 53.19
CA GLY A 515 5.20 12.09 52.75
C GLY A 515 5.35 12.25 51.24
N THR A 516 5.00 11.25 50.43
CA THR A 516 4.88 11.41 48.97
C THR A 516 3.80 12.44 48.66
N ALA A 517 4.16 13.47 47.89
CA ALA A 517 3.21 14.51 47.50
C ALA A 517 2.09 13.95 46.60
N PRO A 518 0.87 14.50 46.66
CA PRO A 518 -0.16 14.17 45.68
C PRO A 518 0.32 14.46 44.24
N GLY A 519 0.01 13.56 43.32
CA GLY A 519 0.41 13.70 41.92
C GLY A 519 0.48 12.38 41.15
N ARG A 520 0.91 12.49 39.89
CA ARG A 520 1.06 11.37 38.95
C ARG A 520 2.51 10.91 38.86
N TYR A 521 2.72 9.65 39.14
CA TYR A 521 4.00 8.95 39.09
C TYR A 521 3.91 7.81 38.06
N PHE A 522 5.01 7.47 37.39
CA PHE A 522 5.02 6.38 36.41
C PHE A 522 6.03 5.32 36.80
N VAL A 523 5.54 4.11 37.03
CA VAL A 523 6.38 2.90 37.15
C VAL A 523 6.59 2.34 35.76
N ALA A 524 7.83 2.10 35.39
CA ALA A 524 8.20 1.53 34.09
C ALA A 524 8.74 0.12 34.27
N ALA A 525 8.32 -0.79 33.40
CA ALA A 525 8.95 -2.08 33.23
C ALA A 525 9.61 -2.12 31.85
N TRP A 526 10.88 -2.51 31.78
CA TRP A 526 11.59 -2.57 30.51
C TRP A 526 12.55 -3.76 30.43
N LEU A 527 12.79 -4.23 29.22
CA LEU A 527 13.72 -5.30 28.89
C LEU A 527 14.45 -4.99 27.58
N ARG A 528 15.46 -5.78 27.24
CA ARG A 528 16.06 -5.76 25.90
C ARG A 528 15.57 -6.96 25.12
N ASP A 529 15.10 -6.72 23.91
CA ASP A 529 14.75 -7.80 22.99
C ASP A 529 16.01 -8.46 22.39
N PRO A 530 15.88 -9.58 21.65
CA PRO A 530 17.00 -10.22 20.96
C PRO A 530 17.72 -9.34 19.93
N PHE A 531 17.08 -8.25 19.48
CA PHE A 531 17.68 -7.27 18.56
C PHE A 531 18.40 -6.13 19.31
N GLY A 532 18.38 -6.14 20.64
CA GLY A 532 19.01 -5.14 21.51
C GLY A 532 18.14 -3.90 21.76
N LEU A 533 16.93 -3.84 21.21
CA LEU A 533 15.98 -2.75 21.41
C LEU A 533 15.45 -2.77 22.84
N ALA A 534 15.40 -1.61 23.48
CA ALA A 534 14.80 -1.46 24.79
C ALA A 534 13.27 -1.41 24.63
N VAL A 535 12.56 -2.44 25.08
CA VAL A 535 11.09 -2.52 25.05
C VAL A 535 10.54 -2.14 26.42
N GLU A 536 9.57 -1.22 26.46
CA GLU A 536 9.04 -0.64 27.70
C GLU A 536 7.50 -0.66 27.73
N ASP A 537 6.95 -0.86 28.92
CA ASP A 537 5.57 -0.52 29.24
C ASP A 537 5.49 0.14 30.61
N THR A 538 4.48 1.00 30.79
CA THR A 538 4.38 1.85 31.98
C THR A 538 2.99 1.78 32.61
N ALA A 539 2.95 1.92 33.93
CA ALA A 539 1.71 2.11 34.69
C ALA A 539 1.77 3.41 35.51
N MET A 540 0.69 4.17 35.46
CA MET A 540 0.54 5.39 36.24
C MET A 540 0.08 5.06 37.66
N ILE A 541 0.78 5.61 38.66
CA ILE A 541 0.39 5.62 40.07
C ILE A 541 -0.10 7.02 40.40
N ALA A 542 -1.41 7.16 40.56
CA ALA A 542 -2.05 8.43 40.91
C ALA A 542 -2.22 8.50 42.43
N VAL A 543 -1.43 9.36 43.09
CA VAL A 543 -1.44 9.55 44.55
C VAL A 543 -2.32 10.75 44.89
N GLY A 544 -3.32 10.56 45.75
CA GLY A 544 -4.24 11.62 46.16
C GLY A 544 -5.32 11.97 45.11
N GLU A 545 -5.44 11.20 44.03
CA GLU A 545 -6.54 11.32 43.06
C GLU A 545 -7.72 10.42 43.44
N ARG A 546 -8.92 10.72 42.91
CA ARG A 546 -10.05 9.79 43.00
C ARG A 546 -9.83 8.60 42.07
N ARG A 547 -10.41 7.45 42.45
CA ARG A 547 -10.38 6.24 41.64
C ARG A 547 -11.01 6.50 40.28
N TRP A 548 -10.31 6.11 39.21
CA TRP A 548 -10.79 6.19 37.84
C TRP A 548 -10.15 5.06 36.99
N PRO A 549 -10.92 4.31 36.20
CA PRO A 549 -12.39 4.25 36.20
C PRO A 549 -12.95 3.66 37.50
N ASP A 550 -14.12 4.11 37.92
CA ASP A 550 -14.85 3.57 39.06
C ASP A 550 -16.26 3.12 38.61
N PRO A 551 -16.50 1.80 38.49
CA PRO A 551 -17.77 1.28 37.96
C PRO A 551 -18.95 1.50 38.92
N GLU A 552 -18.70 1.84 40.19
CA GLU A 552 -19.75 2.08 41.19
C GLU A 552 -20.35 3.49 41.08
N LEU A 553 -19.74 4.37 40.28
CA LEU A 553 -20.22 5.74 40.12
C LEU A 553 -21.37 5.83 39.10
N PRO A 554 -22.38 6.68 39.37
CA PRO A 554 -23.39 7.03 38.37
C PRO A 554 -22.75 7.61 37.10
N PRO A 555 -23.36 7.41 35.90
CA PRO A 555 -22.79 7.85 34.63
C PRO A 555 -22.40 9.33 34.58
N GLU A 556 -23.17 10.23 35.20
CA GLU A 556 -22.87 11.66 35.20
C GLU A 556 -21.60 11.99 35.99
N GLN A 557 -21.43 11.37 37.17
CA GLN A 557 -20.22 11.55 37.99
C GLN A 557 -19.01 10.86 37.36
N ALA A 558 -19.22 9.71 36.72
CA ALA A 558 -18.18 9.04 35.96
C ALA A 558 -17.70 9.92 34.79
N LEU A 559 -18.62 10.58 34.06
CA LEU A 559 -18.29 11.53 33.00
C LEU A 559 -17.51 12.74 33.56
N GLU A 560 -17.91 13.31 34.70
CA GLU A 560 -17.19 14.41 35.33
C GLU A 560 -15.76 14.02 35.71
N LEU A 561 -15.56 12.83 36.30
CA LEU A 561 -14.21 12.33 36.62
C LEU A 561 -13.39 12.01 35.38
N MET A 562 -14.00 11.44 34.33
CA MET A 562 -13.33 11.23 33.04
C MET A 562 -12.82 12.55 32.46
N LEU A 563 -13.66 13.58 32.45
CA LEU A 563 -13.29 14.90 31.95
C LEU A 563 -12.20 15.55 32.82
N ALA A 564 -12.25 15.37 34.14
CA ALA A 564 -11.21 15.86 35.04
C ALA A 564 -9.87 15.11 34.83
N ASP A 565 -9.91 13.79 34.65
CA ASP A 565 -8.73 12.97 34.34
C ASP A 565 -8.10 13.35 33.01
N ASN A 566 -8.93 13.62 31.98
CA ASN A 566 -8.48 14.11 30.68
C ASN A 566 -7.77 15.47 30.82
N ARG A 567 -8.36 16.44 31.53
CA ARG A 567 -7.72 17.75 31.78
C ARG A 567 -6.43 17.63 32.58
N ALA A 568 -6.39 16.77 33.60
CA ALA A 568 -5.17 16.51 34.35
C ALA A 568 -4.12 15.83 33.47
N GLY A 569 -4.54 14.94 32.56
CA GLY A 569 -3.73 14.34 31.53
C GLY A 569 -3.14 15.38 30.58
N GLU A 570 -3.95 16.36 30.15
CA GLU A 570 -3.55 17.52 29.35
C GLU A 570 -2.51 18.40 30.05
N ALA A 571 -2.62 18.57 31.37
CA ALA A 571 -1.71 19.36 32.17
C ALA A 571 -0.38 18.66 32.53
N GLU A 572 -0.21 17.36 32.23
CA GLU A 572 1.01 16.59 32.54
C GLU A 572 2.28 17.19 31.89
N ILE A 573 2.14 17.79 30.71
CA ILE A 573 3.21 18.49 30.02
C ILE A 573 2.70 19.80 29.40
N GLU A 574 3.59 20.76 29.28
CA GLU A 574 3.40 21.98 28.51
C GLU A 574 4.35 21.95 27.31
N LEU A 575 3.79 22.18 26.11
CA LEU A 575 4.55 22.26 24.86
C LEU A 575 4.59 23.71 24.38
N ALA A 576 5.78 24.19 24.04
CA ALA A 576 5.93 25.49 23.39
C ALA A 576 6.81 25.37 22.15
N VAL A 577 6.41 26.08 21.10
CA VAL A 577 7.22 26.25 19.89
C VAL A 577 8.14 27.44 20.12
N LEU A 578 9.45 27.20 20.11
CA LEU A 578 10.46 28.25 20.28
C LEU A 578 10.85 28.89 18.94
N THR A 579 10.66 28.16 17.85
CA THR A 579 10.81 28.66 16.46
C THR A 579 9.46 28.58 15.75
N PRO A 580 8.55 29.56 15.90
CA PRO A 580 7.20 29.51 15.31
C PRO A 580 7.20 29.65 13.78
N GLN A 581 8.29 30.19 13.23
CA GLN A 581 8.49 30.33 11.81
C GLN A 581 9.97 30.22 11.46
N LEU A 582 10.27 29.52 10.37
CA LEU A 582 11.62 29.36 9.86
C LEU A 582 11.67 29.78 8.39
N ARG A 583 12.48 30.80 8.11
CA ARG A 583 12.71 31.35 6.76
C ARG A 583 14.14 31.06 6.35
N ILE A 584 14.33 30.31 5.26
CA ILE A 584 15.65 29.86 4.80
C ILE A 584 15.77 30.13 3.30
N THR A 585 16.92 30.60 2.82
CA THR A 585 17.20 30.72 1.39
C THR A 585 17.50 29.34 0.78
N PRO A 586 17.37 29.16 -0.55
CA PRO A 586 17.89 27.96 -1.21
C PRO A 586 19.37 27.70 -0.84
N GLY A 587 19.70 26.47 -0.48
CA GLY A 587 21.05 26.07 -0.03
C GLY A 587 21.36 26.39 1.43
N GLY A 588 20.42 27.01 2.17
CA GLY A 588 20.59 27.39 3.56
C GLY A 588 20.28 26.28 4.56
N HIS A 589 20.65 26.54 5.82
CA HIS A 589 20.37 25.70 6.99
C HIS A 589 19.69 26.53 8.09
N GLY A 590 18.89 25.88 8.93
CA GLY A 590 18.29 26.46 10.12
C GLY A 590 17.86 25.40 11.14
N GLU A 591 17.32 25.83 12.28
CA GLU A 591 16.86 24.94 13.35
C GLU A 591 15.39 25.22 13.74
N LEU A 592 14.63 24.14 13.93
CA LEU A 592 13.32 24.17 14.58
C LEU A 592 13.48 23.75 16.04
N LEU A 593 13.03 24.62 16.93
CA LEU A 593 13.14 24.41 18.37
C LEU A 593 11.75 24.32 19.00
N ALA A 594 11.56 23.34 19.87
CA ALA A 594 10.39 23.20 20.72
C ALA A 594 10.81 22.86 22.15
N SER A 595 10.04 23.26 23.16
CA SER A 595 10.27 22.88 24.55
C SER A 595 9.16 21.99 25.09
N VAL A 596 9.55 20.99 25.88
CA VAL A 596 8.67 20.15 26.68
C VAL A 596 8.92 20.45 28.15
N THR A 597 7.96 21.04 28.84
CA THR A 597 8.03 21.25 30.29
C THR A 597 7.20 20.21 31.00
N SER A 598 7.84 19.35 31.79
CA SER A 598 7.13 18.34 32.58
C SER A 598 6.46 18.97 33.79
N ARG A 599 5.17 18.70 34.00
CA ARG A 599 4.44 19.01 35.24
C ARG A 599 4.28 17.80 36.14
N LEU A 600 4.88 16.67 35.76
CA LEU A 600 4.86 15.44 36.55
C LEU A 600 5.69 15.60 37.84
N ALA A 601 5.36 14.78 38.83
CA ALA A 601 6.14 14.66 40.07
C ALA A 601 7.40 13.78 39.90
N SER A 602 7.56 13.15 38.74
CA SER A 602 8.67 12.26 38.39
C SER A 602 9.29 12.65 37.04
N GLN A 603 10.48 12.10 36.75
CA GLN A 603 11.15 12.34 35.47
C GLN A 603 10.26 11.89 34.31
N LEU A 604 10.09 12.77 33.34
CA LEU A 604 9.46 12.48 32.07
C LEU A 604 10.51 11.91 31.10
N ARG A 605 10.13 10.87 30.37
CA ARG A 605 10.89 10.29 29.26
C ARG A 605 9.95 10.16 28.09
N GLY A 606 10.43 10.42 26.88
CA GLY A 606 9.60 10.27 25.70
C GLY A 606 10.38 10.36 24.41
N GLU A 607 9.64 10.36 23.31
CA GLU A 607 10.14 10.58 21.97
C GLU A 607 9.43 11.77 21.35
N ALA A 608 10.18 12.60 20.62
CA ALA A 608 9.68 13.66 19.79
C ALA A 608 9.89 13.30 18.32
N GLN A 609 8.82 13.32 17.53
CA GLN A 609 8.82 13.08 16.09
C GLN A 609 8.45 14.36 15.35
N LEU A 610 9.19 14.66 14.29
CA LEU A 610 8.88 15.80 13.45
C LEU A 610 7.97 15.36 12.29
N LEU A 611 6.76 15.90 12.26
CA LEU A 611 5.75 15.66 11.23
C LEU A 611 5.73 16.82 10.25
N SER A 612 5.59 16.53 8.96
CA SER A 612 5.57 17.52 7.89
C SER A 612 5.03 16.90 6.59
N PRO A 613 4.60 17.70 5.60
CA PRO A 613 4.12 17.18 4.32
C PRO A 613 5.14 16.30 3.61
N PHE A 614 4.62 15.32 2.87
CA PHE A 614 5.42 14.54 1.93
C PHE A 614 6.21 15.48 0.98
N GLY A 615 7.45 15.10 0.66
CA GLY A 615 8.38 15.94 -0.10
C GLY A 615 9.26 16.86 0.75
N THR A 616 8.96 17.07 2.03
CA THR A 616 9.81 17.87 2.94
C THR A 616 10.71 17.04 3.84
N TRP A 617 10.51 15.73 3.94
CA TRP A 617 11.20 14.88 4.91
C TRP A 617 12.71 14.84 4.72
N GLN A 618 13.20 15.00 3.49
CA GLN A 618 14.64 15.06 3.21
C GLN A 618 15.29 16.37 3.68
N LEU A 619 14.48 17.40 3.93
CA LEU A 619 14.94 18.69 4.45
C LEU A 619 15.14 18.66 5.96
N LEU A 620 14.58 17.67 6.66
CA LEU A 620 14.37 17.71 8.10
C LEU A 620 15.08 16.56 8.80
N ALA A 621 15.89 16.86 9.82
CA ALA A 621 16.60 15.85 10.60
C ALA A 621 16.73 16.25 12.09
N PRO A 622 16.83 15.29 13.02
CA PRO A 622 16.43 13.90 12.84
C PRO A 622 14.91 13.79 12.69
N SER A 623 14.39 12.73 12.06
CA SER A 623 12.92 12.51 11.99
C SER A 623 12.31 12.23 13.37
N ALA A 624 13.10 11.70 14.30
CA ALA A 624 12.72 11.44 15.68
C ALA A 624 13.93 11.57 16.63
N GLN A 625 13.69 11.96 17.88
CA GLN A 625 14.68 11.98 18.96
C GLN A 625 14.05 11.61 20.30
N GLY A 626 14.77 10.85 21.13
CA GLY A 626 14.41 10.66 22.53
C GLY A 626 14.72 11.90 23.37
N PHE A 627 13.97 12.11 24.44
CA PHE A 627 14.25 13.18 25.40
C PHE A 627 13.91 12.75 26.82
N THR A 628 14.48 13.49 27.78
CA THR A 628 14.07 13.41 29.19
C THR A 628 13.89 14.81 29.75
N ALA A 629 12.93 14.99 30.67
CA ALA A 629 12.73 16.23 31.39
C ALA A 629 12.61 15.93 32.89
N ALA A 630 13.38 16.65 33.70
CA ALA A 630 13.24 16.59 35.16
C ALA A 630 11.86 17.13 35.59
N PRO A 631 11.37 16.75 36.78
CA PRO A 631 10.14 17.32 37.33
C PRO A 631 10.14 18.84 37.27
N GLN A 632 9.04 19.45 36.83
CA GLN A 632 8.87 20.92 36.76
C GLN A 632 9.91 21.66 35.90
N SER A 633 10.64 20.94 35.03
CA SER A 633 11.73 21.52 34.23
C SER A 633 11.48 21.38 32.72
N PRO A 634 11.93 22.35 31.91
CA PRO A 634 11.88 22.26 30.45
C PRO A 634 13.02 21.42 29.88
N ALA A 635 12.75 20.70 28.78
CA ALA A 635 13.73 20.13 27.87
C ALA A 635 13.53 20.73 26.47
N VAL A 636 14.63 21.10 25.80
CA VAL A 636 14.58 21.67 24.43
C VAL A 636 14.87 20.58 23.42
N LEU A 637 13.96 20.43 22.46
CA LEU A 637 14.04 19.55 21.30
C LEU A 637 14.57 20.36 20.12
N ARG A 638 15.52 19.80 19.36
CA ARG A 638 16.16 20.48 18.23
C ARG A 638 16.07 19.66 16.96
N PHE A 639 15.65 20.29 15.87
CA PHE A 639 15.59 19.66 14.56
C PHE A 639 16.26 20.56 13.52
N ASP A 640 17.25 20.03 12.83
CA ASP A 640 17.92 20.66 11.70
C ASP A 640 17.03 20.69 10.47
N VAL A 641 17.09 21.81 9.75
CA VAL A 641 16.45 22.01 8.46
C VAL A 641 17.50 22.40 7.44
N THR A 642 17.69 21.57 6.42
CA THR A 642 18.62 21.84 5.31
C THR A 642 17.84 21.95 4.01
N VAL A 643 17.85 23.13 3.40
CA VAL A 643 17.14 23.39 2.14
C VAL A 643 18.11 23.25 0.98
N PRO A 644 17.83 22.41 -0.05
CA PRO A 644 18.74 22.25 -1.18
C PRO A 644 18.86 23.56 -1.97
N ALA A 645 20.00 23.76 -2.65
CA ALA A 645 20.22 24.92 -3.51
C ALA A 645 19.20 25.02 -4.67
N THR A 646 18.58 23.90 -5.04
CA THR A 646 17.55 23.79 -6.07
C THR A 646 16.13 24.01 -5.54
N ALA A 647 15.95 24.30 -4.24
CA ALA A 647 14.63 24.51 -3.67
C ALA A 647 13.91 25.69 -4.33
N ARG A 648 12.62 25.50 -4.63
CA ARG A 648 11.77 26.51 -5.27
C ARG A 648 11.62 27.73 -4.33
N PRO A 649 12.07 28.93 -4.74
CA PRO A 649 11.84 30.14 -3.96
C PRO A 649 10.35 30.41 -3.76
N GLY A 650 9.98 30.88 -2.56
CA GLY A 650 8.58 31.11 -2.16
C GLY A 650 7.83 29.86 -1.74
N ALA A 651 8.43 28.67 -1.78
CA ALA A 651 7.79 27.46 -1.27
C ALA A 651 7.50 27.57 0.23
N ARG A 652 6.34 27.04 0.64
CA ARG A 652 5.84 27.08 2.01
C ARG A 652 5.30 25.74 2.45
N TRP A 653 5.66 25.32 3.65
CA TRP A 653 5.20 24.09 4.28
C TRP A 653 4.98 24.31 5.77
N TRP A 654 4.50 23.27 6.44
CA TRP A 654 4.39 23.24 7.88
C TRP A 654 5.24 22.12 8.47
N ALA A 655 5.65 22.27 9.72
CA ALA A 655 6.16 21.19 10.55
C ALA A 655 5.47 21.19 11.91
N LEU A 656 5.37 20.03 12.54
CA LEU A 656 4.69 19.83 13.82
C LEU A 656 5.50 18.83 14.65
N VAL A 657 5.75 19.11 15.92
CA VAL A 657 6.43 18.14 16.79
C VAL A 657 5.39 17.32 17.53
N LYS A 658 5.35 16.01 17.23
CA LYS A 658 4.58 15.02 17.96
C LYS A 658 5.41 14.49 19.12
N VAL A 659 4.93 14.70 20.34
CA VAL A 659 5.56 14.24 21.57
C VAL A 659 4.79 13.04 22.12
N THR A 660 5.48 11.93 22.33
CA THR A 660 4.92 10.68 22.85
C THR A 660 5.62 10.25 24.12
N TYR A 661 4.87 9.94 25.16
CA TYR A 661 5.40 9.53 26.47
C TYR A 661 4.35 8.73 27.25
N TYR A 662 4.73 7.64 27.93
CA TYR A 662 3.88 6.92 28.90
C TYR A 662 2.41 6.66 28.49
N GLY A 663 2.16 6.31 27.22
CA GLY A 663 0.81 6.09 26.68
C GLY A 663 0.05 7.38 26.31
N ARG A 664 0.74 8.51 26.23
CA ARG A 664 0.21 9.84 25.88
C ARG A 664 0.77 10.30 24.54
N VAL A 665 -0.04 11.10 23.84
CA VAL A 665 0.33 11.80 22.61
C VAL A 665 -0.03 13.28 22.75
N ARG A 666 0.90 14.13 22.34
CA ARG A 666 0.71 15.59 22.26
C ARG A 666 1.37 16.14 21.02
N TYR A 667 0.91 17.32 20.62
CA TYR A 667 1.40 18.01 19.45
C TYR A 667 1.63 19.48 19.77
N THR A 668 2.74 20.03 19.28
CA THR A 668 2.96 21.48 19.27
C THR A 668 1.94 22.17 18.37
N GLU A 669 1.91 23.50 18.35
CA GLU A 669 1.36 24.22 17.19
C GLU A 669 2.21 23.96 15.94
N ALA A 670 1.64 24.20 14.76
CA ALA A 670 2.36 24.04 13.51
C ALA A 670 3.32 25.21 13.28
N ILE A 671 4.53 24.87 12.85
CA ILE A 671 5.61 25.79 12.52
C ILE A 671 5.55 26.10 11.03
N ASP A 672 5.60 27.38 10.65
CA ASP A 672 5.65 27.81 9.25
C ASP A 672 7.09 27.69 8.69
N LEU A 673 7.26 26.92 7.62
CA LEU A 673 8.54 26.73 6.92
C LEU A 673 8.48 27.41 5.56
N MET A 674 9.39 28.34 5.30
CA MET A 674 9.38 29.13 4.07
C MET A 674 10.76 29.20 3.41
N VAL A 675 10.80 28.90 2.12
CA VAL A 675 11.96 29.16 1.26
C VAL A 675 11.88 30.60 0.76
N LEU A 676 12.86 31.42 1.12
CA LEU A 676 12.91 32.82 0.70
C LEU A 676 13.23 32.97 -0.79
N PRO A 677 12.81 34.08 -1.43
CA PRO A 677 13.44 34.55 -2.66
C PRO A 677 14.94 34.71 -2.45
N GLY A 678 15.74 34.26 -3.42
CA GLY A 678 17.20 34.43 -3.44
C GLY A 678 17.63 35.86 -3.76
#